data_AF-A0A8S4PX90-F1
#
_entry.id   AF-A0A8S4PX90-F1
#
_cell.length_a   1.000
_cell.length_b   1.000
_cell.length_c   1.000
_cell.angle_alpha   90.00
_cell.angle_beta   90.00
_cell.angle_gamma   90.00
#
_symmetry.space_group_name_H-M   'P 1'
#
loop_
_entity.id
_entity.type
_entity.pdbx_description
1 polymer ?
#
loop_
_entity_poly.entity_id
_entity_poly.type
_entity_poly.pdbx_seq_one_letter_code
_entity_poly.pdbx_strand_id
1 'polypeptide(L)'
;MKTLLMGSWRRESKGHIIVTTRREPIELQQDIRIEESACVPVGPFTMEESISFMVKRSGYSLNECLQQLVQDLGFLPLALEQAAVHIKQRKYSYEVYLREFQQKRLKWLKKEATAPHAETSKERLAVKMTWKMNFEYVEAISEEEDMGNTASVIMKVMPFLHADDIPIEVINEGNPPVEDEDLSLNLSSSVDIKEAVSVLTKFSLFTKCTQNSLSVHRLVQEVIRDQLSRDCESGHILKIAVSMLNKALDNTDSPKPIITGVKKNATNRVSLNLWSRLALQACSLRDHVKQFNGRKGRKGSELLISEPILRIIYESSIFHSVNQRQSEALCAQGEKNTMMTYLDSLDQGKIEFYIEVKIPILEDQRKRIEECMKSESSVIKDQTKSDELRGLGNTNFKDGNFHAAISCYTESINIATEETSKVLSNRSLSYLRKEEYEKCLQDANSCLSLDFESWKANCWKSYALHNLWRIETDQFHGALQPMSFEPSVPQDINTSSYTRSMGYAAAAMASYQHPESSLEYKMKLYYPIINYCVVHDTMSLQMAWLPTNRPYTTIFLQPNTYTTPLITMQSTQMVGLSPTGVHIVVQPGRIANPSKDVRNIHFENLNFKGHQIMIFGGEVASFINCSFANGEEACDEYPFCKGGNGCKSLTANECLQKSESKRKELLKNFARFASGEINKEQFCDGGLIGEFARVGERGSPGLAAGEGGVVIVRDSHFNRCGGGGMLVDGRGSFGEMDGCIVESCRQDGIEVRNGGSLIVNNCDIKNNHNRIIG
;
A
#
# COMPACT_ATOMS: atom_id res chain seq x y z
N MET A 1 18.92 12.15 -16.13
CA MET A 1 18.79 13.12 -17.25
C MET A 1 18.70 12.41 -18.61
N LYS A 2 19.63 11.54 -18.99
CA LYS A 2 19.59 10.78 -20.26
C LYS A 2 18.29 9.98 -20.46
N THR A 3 17.83 9.28 -19.42
CA THR A 3 16.56 8.52 -19.42
C THR A 3 15.32 9.40 -19.61
N LEU A 4 15.35 10.63 -19.07
CA LEU A 4 14.29 11.62 -19.25
C LEU A 4 14.32 12.13 -20.69
N LEU A 5 15.44 12.68 -21.15
CA LEU A 5 15.54 13.35 -22.44
C LEU A 5 15.53 12.41 -23.66
N MET A 6 15.87 11.13 -23.48
CA MET A 6 15.90 10.11 -24.54
C MET A 6 14.82 9.03 -24.36
N GLY A 7 13.87 9.23 -23.44
CA GLY A 7 12.80 8.27 -23.18
C GLY A 7 11.80 8.14 -24.33
N SER A 8 11.12 6.99 -24.41
CA SER A 8 10.11 6.67 -25.44
C SER A 8 8.93 7.65 -25.47
N TRP A 9 8.63 8.28 -24.33
CA TRP A 9 7.56 9.27 -24.16
C TRP A 9 7.73 10.54 -25.02
N ARG A 10 8.94 10.82 -25.52
CA ARG A 10 9.23 11.99 -26.40
C ARG A 10 8.39 11.99 -27.69
N ARG A 11 7.90 10.83 -28.15
CA ARG A 11 7.12 10.72 -29.39
C ARG A 11 5.66 11.14 -29.24
N GLU A 12 5.14 11.22 -28.01
CA GLU A 12 3.70 11.41 -27.73
C GLU A 12 3.40 12.71 -26.97
N SER A 13 4.41 13.46 -26.52
CA SER A 13 4.22 14.66 -25.70
C SER A 13 4.09 15.94 -26.53
N LYS A 14 3.11 16.80 -26.17
CA LYS A 14 2.95 18.17 -26.68
C LYS A 14 3.38 19.16 -25.60
N GLY A 15 4.67 19.50 -25.52
CA GLY A 15 5.19 20.46 -24.54
C GLY A 15 6.69 20.75 -24.68
N HIS A 16 7.18 21.75 -23.95
CA HIS A 16 8.60 22.13 -23.91
C HIS A 16 9.24 21.75 -22.57
N ILE A 17 10.54 21.43 -22.57
CA ILE A 17 11.33 21.13 -21.37
C ILE A 17 12.46 22.15 -21.31
N ILE A 18 12.57 22.87 -20.19
CA ILE A 18 13.69 23.77 -19.92
C ILE A 18 14.59 23.09 -18.89
N VAL A 19 15.89 22.99 -19.20
CA VAL A 19 16.90 22.39 -18.31
C VAL A 19 17.92 23.45 -17.94
N THR A 20 18.19 23.62 -16.65
CA THR A 20 19.30 24.45 -16.16
C THR A 20 20.46 23.55 -15.75
N THR A 21 21.69 23.89 -16.16
CA THR A 21 22.88 23.06 -15.92
C THR A 21 24.13 23.94 -15.86
N ARG A 22 25.16 23.45 -15.17
CA ARG A 22 26.51 24.05 -15.14
C ARG A 22 27.47 23.45 -16.17
N ARG A 23 27.01 22.46 -16.94
CA ARG A 23 27.81 21.82 -17.99
C ARG A 23 27.85 22.70 -19.22
N GLU A 24 29.00 22.74 -19.87
CA GLU A 24 29.18 23.51 -21.11
C GLU A 24 28.38 22.89 -22.27
N PRO A 25 27.95 23.69 -23.27
CA PRO A 25 27.20 23.19 -24.42
C PRO A 25 27.87 22.00 -25.13
N ILE A 26 29.21 22.03 -25.23
CA ILE A 26 30.02 20.97 -25.84
C ILE A 26 29.86 19.64 -25.07
N GLU A 27 29.88 19.68 -23.74
CA GLU A 27 29.69 18.50 -22.89
C GLU A 27 28.27 17.94 -23.03
N LEU A 28 27.27 18.81 -23.16
CA LEU A 28 25.87 18.41 -23.35
C LEU A 28 25.65 17.74 -24.71
N GLN A 29 26.31 18.24 -25.76
CA GLN A 29 26.27 17.64 -27.08
C GLN A 29 26.85 16.22 -27.07
N GLN A 30 27.98 16.03 -26.39
CA GLN A 30 28.66 14.72 -26.30
C GLN A 30 27.87 13.71 -25.46
N ASP A 31 27.38 14.12 -24.29
CA ASP A 31 26.79 13.19 -23.32
C ASP A 31 25.33 12.83 -23.60
N ILE A 32 24.55 13.81 -24.06
CA ILE A 32 23.08 13.73 -24.16
C ILE A 32 22.52 14.24 -25.50
N ARG A 33 23.38 14.58 -26.48
CA ARG A 33 23.00 14.96 -27.85
C ARG A 33 22.08 16.18 -27.94
N ILE A 34 22.25 17.15 -27.04
CA ILE A 34 21.62 18.47 -27.19
C ILE A 34 22.54 19.32 -28.07
N GLU A 35 22.00 19.92 -29.13
CA GLU A 35 22.76 20.83 -29.98
C GLU A 35 23.08 22.13 -29.23
N GLU A 36 24.27 22.67 -29.46
CA GLU A 36 24.69 23.95 -28.89
C GLU A 36 23.76 25.11 -29.28
N SER A 37 23.13 25.04 -30.47
CA SER A 37 22.11 25.98 -30.94
C SER A 37 20.86 26.07 -30.04
N ALA A 38 20.60 25.04 -29.24
CA ALA A 38 19.48 24.99 -28.29
C ALA A 38 19.88 25.44 -26.87
N CYS A 39 21.14 25.81 -26.66
CA CYS A 39 21.65 26.26 -25.36
C CYS A 39 21.65 27.80 -25.29
N VAL A 40 21.10 28.34 -24.21
CA VAL A 40 21.14 29.78 -23.93
C VAL A 40 22.15 30.04 -22.81
N PRO A 41 23.32 30.65 -23.09
CA PRO A 41 24.29 30.98 -22.05
C PRO A 41 23.73 32.08 -21.14
N VAL A 42 23.80 31.86 -19.83
CA VAL A 42 23.39 32.85 -18.82
C VAL A 42 24.64 33.47 -18.23
N GLY A 43 24.97 34.69 -18.67
CA GLY A 43 26.10 35.47 -18.19
C GLY A 43 25.82 36.27 -16.91
N PRO A 44 26.84 36.93 -16.35
CA PRO A 44 26.66 37.91 -15.29
C PRO A 44 25.85 39.13 -15.81
N PHE A 45 25.36 39.95 -14.88
CA PHE A 45 24.70 41.20 -15.25
C PHE A 45 25.67 42.18 -15.90
N THR A 46 25.12 43.10 -16.68
CA THR A 46 25.83 44.30 -17.10
C THR A 46 26.01 45.27 -15.93
N MET A 47 26.86 46.29 -16.12
CA MET A 47 27.06 47.35 -15.12
C MET A 47 25.74 48.06 -14.78
N GLU A 48 24.94 48.42 -15.80
CA GLU A 48 23.66 49.11 -15.63
C GLU A 48 22.64 48.22 -14.90
N GLU A 49 22.52 46.96 -15.31
CA GLU A 49 21.64 45.99 -14.63
C GLU A 49 22.05 45.78 -13.18
N SER A 50 23.35 45.67 -12.90
CA SER A 50 23.86 45.46 -11.56
C SER A 50 23.62 46.66 -10.63
N ILE A 51 23.83 47.89 -11.13
CA ILE A 51 23.53 49.12 -10.39
C ILE A 51 22.03 49.22 -10.11
N SER A 52 21.21 49.03 -11.15
CA SER A 52 19.75 49.06 -11.05
C SER A 52 19.25 48.02 -10.03
N PHE A 53 19.81 46.81 -10.08
CA PHE A 53 19.52 45.74 -9.14
C PHE A 53 19.89 46.12 -7.70
N MET A 54 21.10 46.64 -7.47
CA MET A 54 21.57 47.05 -6.14
C MET A 54 20.74 48.17 -5.54
N VAL A 55 20.44 49.23 -6.29
CA VAL A 55 19.60 50.36 -5.85
C VAL A 55 18.22 49.86 -5.45
N LYS A 56 17.60 49.05 -6.30
CA LYS A 56 16.26 48.48 -6.05
C LYS A 56 16.25 47.60 -4.80
N ARG A 57 17.30 46.79 -4.59
CA ARG A 57 17.32 45.78 -3.53
C ARG A 57 17.75 46.34 -2.18
N SER A 58 18.75 47.21 -2.15
CA SER A 58 19.22 47.84 -0.90
C SER A 58 18.29 48.96 -0.43
N GLY A 59 17.60 49.64 -1.36
CA GLY A 59 16.75 50.80 -1.07
C GLY A 59 17.50 52.13 -0.95
N TYR A 60 18.78 52.18 -1.31
CA TYR A 60 19.61 53.38 -1.28
C TYR A 60 19.77 54.00 -2.67
N SER A 61 19.96 55.32 -2.73
CA SER A 61 20.21 56.05 -3.99
C SER A 61 21.61 55.78 -4.54
N LEU A 62 21.76 55.96 -5.86
CA LEU A 62 23.04 55.90 -6.55
C LEU A 62 24.10 56.79 -5.87
N ASN A 63 25.32 56.27 -5.68
CA ASN A 63 26.50 57.05 -5.30
C ASN A 63 27.74 56.59 -6.10
N GLU A 64 28.84 57.34 -6.00
CA GLU A 64 30.09 57.07 -6.74
C GLU A 64 30.71 55.71 -6.35
N CYS A 65 30.57 55.29 -5.10
CA CYS A 65 31.15 54.03 -4.61
C CYS A 65 30.39 52.77 -5.06
N LEU A 66 29.11 52.88 -5.45
CA LEU A 66 28.34 51.74 -5.92
C LEU A 66 28.92 51.13 -7.19
N GLN A 67 29.44 51.95 -8.10
CA GLN A 67 30.08 51.49 -9.33
C GLN A 67 31.27 50.58 -9.03
N GLN A 68 32.15 51.02 -8.13
CA GLN A 68 33.30 50.24 -7.70
C GLN A 68 32.89 48.95 -6.98
N LEU A 69 31.86 49.02 -6.13
CA LEU A 69 31.33 47.86 -5.41
C LEU A 69 30.80 46.78 -6.36
N VAL A 70 29.97 47.18 -7.33
CA VAL A 70 29.41 46.27 -8.34
C VAL A 70 30.54 45.58 -9.13
N GLN A 71 31.58 46.34 -9.49
CA GLN A 71 32.75 45.80 -10.19
C GLN A 71 33.53 44.80 -9.31
N ASP A 72 33.69 45.10 -8.02
CA ASP A 72 34.36 44.23 -7.06
C ASP A 72 33.56 42.94 -6.76
N LEU A 73 32.24 42.98 -6.94
CA LEU A 73 31.34 41.83 -6.84
C LEU A 73 31.26 41.00 -8.14
N GLY A 74 31.94 41.44 -9.21
CA GLY A 74 32.03 40.72 -10.47
C GLY A 74 30.72 40.64 -11.25
N PHE A 75 29.78 41.56 -11.00
CA PHE A 75 28.47 41.62 -11.66
C PHE A 75 27.61 40.35 -11.49
N LEU A 76 27.89 39.55 -10.45
CA LEU A 76 27.17 38.29 -10.21
C LEU A 76 25.84 38.57 -9.48
N PRO A 77 24.68 38.18 -10.02
CA PRO A 77 23.39 38.42 -9.38
C PRO A 77 23.34 37.90 -7.93
N LEU A 78 23.94 36.73 -7.68
CA LEU A 78 24.01 36.14 -6.35
C LEU A 78 24.86 36.97 -5.38
N ALA A 79 26.04 37.45 -5.78
CA ALA A 79 26.88 38.27 -4.91
C ALA A 79 26.25 39.65 -4.65
N LEU A 80 25.62 40.23 -5.67
CA LEU A 80 24.89 41.49 -5.58
C LEU A 80 23.71 41.39 -4.62
N GLU A 81 22.89 40.33 -4.71
CA GLU A 81 21.77 40.08 -3.79
C GLU A 81 22.26 40.02 -2.34
N GLN A 82 23.33 39.27 -2.09
CA GLN A 82 23.88 39.10 -0.75
C GLN A 82 24.44 40.40 -0.18
N ALA A 83 25.14 41.20 -1.00
CA ALA A 83 25.65 42.50 -0.61
C ALA A 83 24.52 43.51 -0.35
N ALA A 84 23.55 43.61 -1.26
CA ALA A 84 22.42 44.54 -1.13
C ALA A 84 21.60 44.27 0.14
N VAL A 85 21.33 42.99 0.42
CA VAL A 85 20.60 42.60 1.63
C VAL A 85 21.43 42.91 2.88
N HIS A 86 22.74 42.66 2.88
CA HIS A 86 23.62 43.02 4.00
C HIS A 86 23.61 44.53 4.28
N ILE A 87 23.77 45.34 3.25
CA ILE A 87 23.71 46.80 3.31
C ILE A 87 22.39 47.27 3.93
N LYS A 88 21.28 46.68 3.49
CA LYS A 88 19.94 47.00 4.00
C LYS A 88 19.76 46.63 5.47
N GLN A 89 20.16 45.42 5.87
CA GLN A 89 19.97 44.91 7.24
C GLN A 89 20.85 45.65 8.27
N ARG A 90 22.13 45.85 7.95
CA ARG A 90 23.07 46.62 8.80
C ARG A 90 22.84 48.14 8.74
N LYS A 91 21.98 48.61 7.84
CA LYS A 91 21.79 50.04 7.53
C LYS A 91 23.10 50.74 7.15
N TYR A 92 23.95 50.05 6.38
CA TYR A 92 25.22 50.59 5.92
C TYR A 92 25.03 51.47 4.68
N SER A 93 25.93 52.44 4.49
CA SER A 93 26.11 53.08 3.19
C SER A 93 26.98 52.20 2.28
N TYR A 94 26.93 52.42 0.97
CA TYR A 94 27.77 51.64 0.04
C TYR A 94 29.27 51.84 0.33
N GLU A 95 29.69 53.01 0.81
CA GLU A 95 31.09 53.32 1.17
C GLU A 95 31.59 52.50 2.36
N VAL A 96 30.73 52.28 3.36
CA VAL A 96 31.08 51.49 4.55
C VAL A 96 31.25 50.02 4.14
N TYR A 97 30.26 49.48 3.43
CA TYR A 97 30.31 48.09 2.97
C TYR A 97 31.47 47.82 2.02
N LEU A 98 31.73 48.72 1.06
CA LEU A 98 32.84 48.59 0.12
C LEU A 98 34.20 48.51 0.83
N ARG A 99 34.43 49.39 1.81
CA ARG A 99 35.67 49.37 2.61
C ARG A 99 35.82 48.06 3.36
N GLU A 100 34.77 47.59 4.02
CA GLU A 100 34.81 46.33 4.77
C GLU A 100 35.05 45.13 3.85
N PHE A 101 34.36 45.07 2.71
CA PHE A 101 34.53 44.04 1.69
C PHE A 101 35.98 43.98 1.19
N GLN A 102 36.57 45.12 0.83
CA GLN A 102 37.94 45.22 0.35
C GLN A 102 38.97 44.81 1.42
N GLN A 103 38.77 45.25 2.66
CA GLN A 103 39.64 44.85 3.78
C GLN A 103 39.61 43.35 4.03
N LYS A 104 38.41 42.74 4.06
CA LYS A 104 38.26 41.30 4.27
C LYS A 104 38.82 40.51 3.09
N ARG A 105 38.62 40.97 1.85
CA ARG A 105 39.19 40.36 0.64
C ARG A 105 40.72 40.36 0.68
N LEU A 106 41.34 41.47 1.10
CA LEU A 106 42.80 41.56 1.27
C LEU A 106 43.32 40.61 2.36
N LYS A 107 42.65 40.54 3.51
CA LYS A 107 43.01 39.60 4.59
C LYS A 107 42.95 38.15 4.10
N TRP A 108 41.93 37.80 3.33
CA TRP A 108 41.76 36.46 2.78
C TRP A 108 42.83 36.12 1.73
N LEU A 109 43.09 37.02 0.78
CA LEU A 109 44.14 36.83 -0.24
C LEU A 109 45.52 36.61 0.38
N LYS A 110 45.84 37.29 1.49
CA LYS A 110 47.08 37.06 2.26
C LYS A 110 47.14 35.65 2.87
N LYS A 111 46.00 35.11 3.31
CA LYS A 111 45.89 33.78 3.94
C LYS A 111 45.90 32.64 2.90
N GLU A 112 45.42 32.87 1.67
CA GLU A 112 45.50 31.90 0.58
C GLU A 112 46.82 31.95 -0.20
N ALA A 113 47.53 33.08 -0.25
CA ALA A 113 48.88 33.14 -0.84
C ALA A 113 49.89 32.21 -0.14
N THR A 114 49.61 31.80 1.10
CA THR A 114 50.39 30.83 1.87
C THR A 114 49.97 29.36 1.66
N ALA A 115 48.90 29.09 0.90
CA ALA A 115 48.38 27.75 0.65
C ALA A 115 48.70 27.27 -0.79
N PRO A 116 49.32 26.09 -0.98
CA PRO A 116 49.57 25.57 -2.30
C PRO A 116 48.26 25.00 -2.88
N HIS A 117 47.84 25.51 -4.05
CA HIS A 117 46.73 25.04 -4.90
C HIS A 117 45.33 25.63 -4.65
N ALA A 118 45.15 26.93 -4.93
CA ALA A 118 43.79 27.46 -5.14
C ALA A 118 43.78 28.53 -6.26
N GLU A 119 43.67 28.10 -7.52
CA GLU A 119 43.16 28.97 -8.58
C GLU A 119 41.65 29.21 -8.33
N THR A 120 41.35 30.14 -7.42
CA THR A 120 39.97 30.58 -7.20
C THR A 120 39.68 31.73 -8.16
N SER A 121 38.74 31.55 -9.10
CA SER A 121 38.35 32.62 -10.02
C SER A 121 37.81 33.85 -9.26
N LYS A 122 37.93 35.05 -9.86
CA LYS A 122 37.48 36.32 -9.26
C LYS A 122 36.01 36.26 -8.84
N GLU A 123 35.20 35.56 -9.63
CA GLU A 123 33.76 35.37 -9.43
C GLU A 123 33.46 34.53 -8.18
N ARG A 124 34.19 33.42 -8.01
CA ARG A 124 34.05 32.56 -6.83
C ARG A 124 34.49 33.28 -5.56
N LEU A 125 35.49 34.14 -5.67
CA LEU A 125 35.96 34.96 -4.55
C LEU A 125 34.88 35.94 -4.08
N ALA A 126 34.23 36.67 -4.99
CA ALA A 126 33.19 37.64 -4.64
C ALA A 126 32.03 36.98 -3.86
N VAL A 127 31.51 35.86 -4.35
CA VAL A 127 30.43 35.11 -3.68
C VAL A 127 30.88 34.62 -2.31
N LYS A 128 32.05 33.97 -2.21
CA LYS A 128 32.60 33.48 -0.93
C LYS A 128 32.74 34.61 0.10
N MET A 129 33.22 35.79 -0.32
CA MET A 129 33.39 36.93 0.58
C MET A 129 32.05 37.48 1.08
N THR A 130 31.06 37.67 0.20
CA THR A 130 29.73 38.15 0.60
C THR A 130 29.05 37.21 1.59
N TRP A 131 29.15 35.90 1.38
CA TRP A 131 28.62 34.92 2.32
C TRP A 131 29.33 34.90 3.65
N LYS A 132 30.67 34.97 3.65
CA LYS A 132 31.41 35.07 4.90
C LYS A 132 30.97 36.28 5.73
N MET A 133 30.79 37.43 5.09
CA MET A 133 30.27 38.63 5.77
C MET A 133 28.84 38.42 6.32
N ASN A 134 28.00 37.67 5.62
CA ASN A 134 26.65 37.35 6.08
C ASN A 134 26.66 36.32 7.22
N PHE A 135 27.57 35.35 7.23
CA PHE A 135 27.73 34.40 8.33
C PHE A 135 28.22 35.09 9.60
N GLU A 136 29.24 35.95 9.49
CA GLU A 136 29.72 36.78 10.61
C GLU A 136 28.63 37.74 11.11
N TYR A 137 27.69 38.15 10.26
CA TYR A 137 26.50 38.89 10.70
C TYR A 137 25.57 38.03 11.54
N VAL A 138 25.24 36.82 11.07
CA VAL A 138 24.36 35.89 11.80
C VAL A 138 24.94 35.62 13.18
N GLU A 139 26.26 35.42 13.28
CA GLU A 139 26.95 35.28 14.56
C GLU A 139 26.76 36.54 15.44
N ALA A 140 27.08 37.73 14.93
CA ALA A 140 26.97 38.97 15.71
C ALA A 140 25.54 39.33 16.15
N ILE A 141 24.53 39.15 15.29
CA ILE A 141 23.15 39.48 15.67
C ILE A 141 22.54 38.46 16.64
N SER A 142 23.05 37.23 16.66
CA SER A 142 22.60 36.24 17.64
C SER A 142 23.01 36.65 19.05
N GLU A 143 24.17 37.30 19.20
CA GLU A 143 24.61 37.93 20.45
C GLU A 143 23.78 39.16 20.82
N GLU A 144 23.41 40.02 19.84
CA GLU A 144 22.64 41.25 20.09
C GLU A 144 21.17 41.00 20.49
N GLU A 145 20.56 39.90 20.01
CA GLU A 145 19.14 39.55 20.26
C GLU A 145 18.97 38.53 21.41
N ASP A 146 19.95 38.40 22.31
CA ASP A 146 19.98 37.44 23.44
C ASP A 146 19.78 35.95 23.05
N MET A 147 19.99 35.59 21.76
CA MET A 147 19.86 34.21 21.25
C MET A 147 21.15 33.39 21.39
N GLY A 148 22.21 33.97 21.97
CA GLY A 148 23.52 33.34 22.13
C GLY A 148 24.08 32.85 20.79
N ASN A 149 24.55 31.61 20.72
CA ASN A 149 25.07 31.02 19.47
C ASN A 149 24.02 30.26 18.63
N THR A 150 22.74 30.33 18.99
CA THR A 150 21.69 29.44 18.46
C THR A 150 21.55 29.49 16.94
N ALA A 151 21.39 30.68 16.34
CA ALA A 151 21.23 30.78 14.89
C ALA A 151 22.52 30.40 14.15
N SER A 152 23.69 30.68 14.73
CA SER A 152 24.98 30.26 14.16
C SER A 152 25.11 28.73 14.12
N VAL A 153 24.78 28.04 15.20
CA VAL A 153 24.82 26.57 15.26
C VAL A 153 23.83 25.96 14.26
N ILE A 154 22.59 26.47 14.20
CA ILE A 154 21.60 26.00 13.20
C ILE A 154 22.13 26.20 11.78
N MET A 155 22.69 27.37 11.47
CA MET A 155 23.32 27.65 10.17
C MET A 155 24.42 26.65 9.83
N LYS A 156 25.23 26.24 10.81
CA LYS A 156 26.32 25.25 10.65
C LYS A 156 25.80 23.81 10.52
N VAL A 157 24.65 23.47 11.10
CA VAL A 157 24.00 22.14 11.02
C VAL A 157 23.35 21.87 9.67
N MET A 158 22.61 22.85 9.13
CA MET A 158 21.82 22.71 7.89
C MET A 158 22.61 22.21 6.65
N PRO A 159 23.92 22.50 6.49
CA PRO A 159 24.74 21.91 5.44
C PRO A 159 24.88 20.39 5.47
N PHE A 160 24.57 19.71 6.57
CA PHE A 160 24.62 18.25 6.65
C PHE A 160 23.25 17.59 6.39
N LEU A 161 22.22 18.40 6.11
CA LEU A 161 20.87 17.96 5.78
C LEU A 161 20.62 18.11 4.27
N HIS A 162 19.49 17.59 3.79
CA HIS A 162 19.06 17.77 2.41
C HIS A 162 18.83 19.27 2.13
N ALA A 163 19.16 19.73 0.92
CA ALA A 163 19.10 21.14 0.57
C ALA A 163 17.66 21.70 0.56
N ASP A 164 16.70 20.82 0.28
CA ASP A 164 15.30 21.18 0.08
C ASP A 164 14.41 20.57 1.18
N ASP A 165 13.39 21.32 1.59
CA ASP A 165 12.28 20.91 2.46
C ASP A 165 12.68 20.34 3.84
N ILE A 166 13.62 21.01 4.50
CA ILE A 166 14.05 20.72 5.87
C ILE A 166 12.91 21.09 6.84
N PRO A 167 12.34 20.13 7.58
CA PRO A 167 11.29 20.40 8.55
C PRO A 167 11.82 21.24 9.73
N ILE A 168 11.01 22.19 10.23
CA ILE A 168 11.40 23.03 11.38
C ILE A 168 11.58 22.17 12.64
N GLU A 169 10.93 21.01 12.71
CA GLU A 169 11.02 20.02 13.78
C GLU A 169 12.45 19.50 14.01
N VAL A 170 13.35 19.63 13.03
CA VAL A 170 14.79 19.33 13.20
C VAL A 170 15.47 20.33 14.14
N ILE A 171 14.96 21.56 14.25
CA ILE A 171 15.50 22.60 15.14
C ILE A 171 14.95 22.36 16.55
N ASN A 172 15.72 21.67 17.39
CA ASN A 172 15.35 21.29 18.76
C ASN A 172 16.59 21.09 19.65
N GLU A 173 16.38 20.85 20.94
CA GLU A 173 17.43 20.63 21.97
C GLU A 173 18.34 19.41 21.72
N GLY A 174 17.93 18.48 20.85
CA GLY A 174 18.64 17.24 20.54
C GLY A 174 18.39 16.09 21.52
N ASN A 175 18.67 14.86 21.07
CA ASN A 175 18.66 13.65 21.90
C ASN A 175 19.86 12.75 21.57
N PRO A 176 20.87 12.61 22.45
CA PRO A 176 21.00 13.27 23.76
C PRO A 176 21.15 14.80 23.63
N PRO A 177 20.77 15.60 24.64
CA PRO A 177 20.84 17.06 24.56
C PRO A 177 22.19 17.56 24.06
N VAL A 178 22.17 18.59 23.21
CA VAL A 178 23.38 19.19 22.67
C VAL A 178 24.19 19.81 23.82
N GLU A 179 25.51 19.59 23.83
CA GLU A 179 26.46 20.17 24.79
C GLU A 179 26.73 21.67 24.48
N ASP A 180 25.66 22.47 24.43
CA ASP A 180 25.68 23.92 24.19
C ASP A 180 24.58 24.57 25.05
N GLU A 181 24.99 25.32 26.09
CA GLU A 181 24.08 25.92 27.07
C GLU A 181 23.12 26.92 26.41
N ASP A 182 23.61 27.76 25.49
CA ASP A 182 22.81 28.74 24.76
C ASP A 182 21.73 28.06 23.93
N LEU A 183 22.09 26.95 23.27
CA LEU A 183 21.16 26.16 22.47
C LEU A 183 20.06 25.54 23.33
N SER A 184 20.42 25.00 24.49
CA SER A 184 19.46 24.34 25.39
C SER A 184 18.46 25.33 26.01
N LEU A 185 18.91 26.55 26.32
CA LEU A 185 18.06 27.62 26.85
C LEU A 185 17.11 28.18 25.79
N ASN A 186 17.63 28.47 24.60
CA ASN A 186 16.91 29.16 23.52
C ASN A 186 16.11 28.23 22.58
N LEU A 187 16.17 26.91 22.76
CA LEU A 187 15.33 25.95 22.01
C LEU A 187 14.21 25.35 22.87
N SER A 188 13.97 25.92 24.05
CA SER A 188 12.95 25.48 25.00
C SER A 188 11.53 25.98 24.64
N SER A 189 11.39 27.02 23.80
CA SER A 189 10.10 27.59 23.40
C SER A 189 9.89 27.68 21.88
N SER A 190 8.63 27.61 21.45
CA SER A 190 8.25 27.73 20.03
C SER A 190 8.41 29.15 19.45
N VAL A 191 8.61 30.16 20.31
CA VAL A 191 8.82 31.56 19.90
C VAL A 191 10.26 31.75 19.44
N ASP A 192 11.21 31.22 20.20
CA ASP A 192 12.65 31.37 19.97
C ASP A 192 13.09 30.68 18.66
N ILE A 193 12.47 29.53 18.32
CA ILE A 193 12.70 28.86 17.02
C ILE A 193 12.28 29.76 15.85
N LYS A 194 11.15 30.46 15.96
CA LYS A 194 10.67 31.35 14.88
C LYS A 194 11.60 32.55 14.71
N GLU A 195 12.17 33.04 15.80
CA GLU A 195 13.12 34.16 15.79
C GLU A 195 14.45 33.75 15.16
N ALA A 196 15.02 32.61 15.55
CA ALA A 196 16.22 32.05 14.91
C ALA A 196 16.01 31.84 13.40
N VAL A 197 14.87 31.28 13.00
CA VAL A 197 14.52 31.11 11.58
C VAL A 197 14.34 32.45 10.86
N SER A 198 13.77 33.45 11.54
CA SER A 198 13.65 34.82 11.01
C SER A 198 15.03 35.40 10.70
N VAL A 199 15.99 35.28 11.62
CA VAL A 199 17.37 35.75 11.42
C VAL A 199 18.06 35.05 10.23
N LEU A 200 17.94 33.73 10.13
CA LEU A 200 18.54 32.95 9.03
C LEU A 200 17.97 33.32 7.66
N THR A 201 16.68 33.62 7.59
CA THR A 201 15.99 33.96 6.33
C THR A 201 16.21 35.41 5.88
N LYS A 202 16.71 36.32 6.75
CA LYS A 202 16.97 37.74 6.42
C LYS A 202 17.87 37.94 5.21
N PHE A 203 18.81 37.02 4.95
CA PHE A 203 19.85 37.13 3.90
C PHE A 203 19.54 36.37 2.61
N SER A 204 18.36 35.74 2.51
CA SER A 204 18.01 34.85 1.38
C SER A 204 18.99 33.68 1.19
N LEU A 205 19.81 33.38 2.20
CA LEU A 205 20.68 32.18 2.26
C LEU A 205 19.86 30.95 2.62
N PHE A 206 18.85 31.16 3.45
CA PHE A 206 17.83 30.22 3.85
C PHE A 206 16.49 30.74 3.33
N THR A 207 15.69 29.87 2.73
CA THR A 207 14.38 30.23 2.18
C THR A 207 13.29 29.43 2.88
N LYS A 208 12.24 30.12 3.32
CA LYS A 208 11.05 29.47 3.86
C LYS A 208 10.18 28.96 2.71
N CYS A 209 10.02 27.64 2.59
CA CYS A 209 9.26 27.01 1.50
C CYS A 209 7.78 26.83 1.86
N THR A 210 7.50 26.46 3.11
CA THR A 210 6.14 26.35 3.66
C THR A 210 6.10 27.00 5.04
N GLN A 211 4.96 26.98 5.72
CA GLN A 211 4.89 27.47 7.11
C GLN A 211 5.85 26.71 8.03
N ASN A 212 6.13 25.43 7.75
CA ASN A 212 6.91 24.51 8.58
C ASN A 212 8.13 23.90 7.85
N SER A 213 8.71 24.62 6.87
CA SER A 213 9.90 24.11 6.18
C SER A 213 10.85 25.17 5.65
N LEU A 214 12.13 24.79 5.62
CA LEU A 214 13.26 25.60 5.17
C LEU A 214 13.99 24.90 4.03
N SER A 215 14.60 25.67 3.15
CA SER A 215 15.55 25.19 2.16
C SER A 215 16.80 26.05 2.18
N VAL A 216 17.93 25.41 1.88
CA VAL A 216 19.26 26.03 1.84
C VAL A 216 19.83 25.82 0.46
N HIS A 217 20.36 26.88 -0.12
CA HIS A 217 20.99 26.76 -1.44
C HIS A 217 22.22 25.85 -1.37
N ARG A 218 22.34 24.87 -2.29
CA ARG A 218 23.40 23.85 -2.27
C ARG A 218 24.82 24.42 -2.21
N LEU A 219 25.06 25.53 -2.92
CA LEU A 219 26.36 26.19 -2.89
C LEU A 219 26.65 26.82 -1.50
N VAL A 220 25.63 27.31 -0.77
CA VAL A 220 25.78 27.82 0.61
C VAL A 220 26.21 26.67 1.52
N GLN A 221 25.57 25.50 1.39
CA GLN A 221 25.98 24.30 2.14
C GLN A 221 27.44 23.91 1.84
N GLU A 222 27.88 23.97 0.58
CA GLU A 222 29.27 23.68 0.20
C GLU A 222 30.26 24.64 0.86
N VAL A 223 29.99 25.95 0.87
CA VAL A 223 30.90 26.93 1.46
C VAL A 223 30.98 26.79 2.97
N ILE A 224 29.86 26.57 3.66
CA ILE A 224 29.87 26.36 5.11
C ILE A 224 30.65 25.08 5.46
N ARG A 225 30.45 23.97 4.71
CA ARG A 225 31.22 22.73 4.94
C ARG A 225 32.73 22.90 4.71
N ASP A 226 33.14 23.68 3.70
CA ASP A 226 34.56 24.00 3.46
C ASP A 226 35.15 24.77 4.65
N GLN A 227 34.42 25.76 5.19
CA GLN A 227 34.83 26.50 6.38
C GLN A 227 34.96 25.59 7.61
N LEU A 228 33.91 24.82 7.93
CA LEU A 228 33.91 23.87 9.05
C LEU A 228 34.99 22.79 8.93
N SER A 229 35.43 22.46 7.71
CA SER A 229 36.53 21.52 7.48
C SER A 229 37.89 22.15 7.79
N ARG A 230 38.08 23.42 7.44
CA ARG A 230 39.32 24.18 7.72
C ARG A 230 39.45 24.49 9.22
N ASP A 231 38.33 24.74 9.89
CA ASP A 231 38.30 25.10 11.32
C ASP A 231 38.25 23.86 12.24
N CYS A 232 38.31 22.64 11.68
CA CYS A 232 38.23 21.36 12.40
C CYS A 232 36.93 21.15 13.23
N GLU A 233 35.89 21.96 13.01
CA GLU A 233 34.61 21.90 13.74
C GLU A 233 33.63 20.85 13.19
N SER A 234 33.85 20.35 11.96
CA SER A 234 32.91 19.46 11.25
C SER A 234 32.42 18.26 12.08
N GLY A 235 33.30 17.67 12.89
CA GLY A 235 32.95 16.51 13.71
C GLY A 235 31.99 16.86 14.86
N HIS A 236 32.16 18.02 15.48
CA HIS A 236 31.29 18.51 16.54
C HIS A 236 29.91 18.86 15.98
N ILE A 237 29.86 19.63 14.89
CA ILE A 237 28.59 20.00 14.25
C ILE A 237 27.81 18.78 13.72
N LEU A 238 28.49 17.76 13.20
CA LEU A 238 27.84 16.51 12.82
C LEU A 238 27.18 15.80 14.02
N LYS A 239 27.78 15.85 15.21
CA LYS A 239 27.15 15.30 16.44
C LYS A 239 25.89 16.06 16.81
N ILE A 240 25.91 17.39 16.70
CA ILE A 240 24.74 18.25 16.92
C ILE A 240 23.62 17.89 15.93
N ALA A 241 23.94 17.83 14.64
CA ALA A 241 22.99 17.48 13.58
C ALA A 241 22.33 16.11 13.81
N VAL A 242 23.14 15.12 14.22
CA VAL A 242 22.68 13.76 14.58
C VAL A 242 21.71 13.81 15.75
N SER A 243 22.08 14.53 16.82
CA SER A 243 21.28 14.63 18.03
C SER A 243 19.93 15.31 17.76
N MET A 244 19.95 16.43 17.05
CA MET A 244 18.75 17.18 16.63
C MET A 244 17.78 16.34 15.79
N LEU A 245 18.31 15.66 14.77
CA LEU A 245 17.48 14.82 13.90
C LEU A 245 16.96 13.58 14.64
N ASN A 246 17.75 13.01 15.55
CA ASN A 246 17.32 11.87 16.36
C ASN A 246 16.12 12.23 17.25
N LYS A 247 16.16 13.38 17.95
CA LYS A 247 15.01 13.88 18.73
C LYS A 247 13.77 14.08 17.86
N ALA A 248 13.93 14.66 16.67
CA ALA A 248 12.82 14.87 15.74
C ALA A 248 12.18 13.55 15.29
N LEU A 249 12.99 12.53 15.03
CA LEU A 249 12.54 11.18 14.68
C LEU A 249 11.91 10.43 15.86
N ASP A 250 12.36 10.67 17.09
CA ASP A 250 11.75 10.08 18.30
C ASP A 250 10.34 10.63 18.54
N ASN A 251 10.12 11.90 18.21
CA ASN A 251 8.83 12.58 18.34
C ASN A 251 7.88 12.34 17.14
N THR A 252 8.28 11.51 16.17
CA THR A 252 7.51 11.26 14.94
C THR A 252 7.23 9.78 14.75
N ASP A 253 5.99 9.44 14.41
CA ASP A 253 5.60 8.07 14.11
C ASP A 253 6.30 7.55 12.83
N SER A 254 7.03 6.44 12.98
CA SER A 254 7.66 5.70 11.88
C SER A 254 6.64 4.75 11.22
N PRO A 255 6.77 4.39 9.93
CA PRO A 255 5.91 3.40 9.25
C PRO A 255 5.99 1.98 9.81
N LYS A 256 6.85 1.74 10.81
CA LYS A 256 7.05 0.43 11.46
C LYS A 256 5.74 -0.33 11.76
N PRO A 257 4.67 0.25 12.35
CA PRO A 257 3.43 -0.48 12.63
C PRO A 257 2.73 -1.03 11.38
N ILE A 258 2.82 -0.32 10.25
CA ILE A 258 2.27 -0.76 8.96
C ILE A 258 3.06 -1.97 8.44
N ILE A 259 4.39 -1.96 8.65
CA ILE A 259 5.30 -3.00 8.19
C ILE A 259 5.19 -4.28 9.05
N THR A 260 5.00 -4.13 10.37
CA THR A 260 4.97 -5.28 11.30
C THR A 260 3.58 -5.87 11.49
N GLY A 261 2.52 -5.24 10.95
CA GLY A 261 1.17 -5.80 10.91
C GLY A 261 0.44 -5.75 12.26
N VAL A 262 0.96 -5.01 13.24
CA VAL A 262 0.33 -4.85 14.55
C VAL A 262 -0.94 -4.00 14.42
N LYS A 263 -2.12 -4.65 14.48
CA LYS A 263 -3.42 -3.99 14.63
C LYS A 263 -3.55 -3.43 16.05
N LYS A 264 -2.89 -2.32 16.37
CA LYS A 264 -3.34 -1.49 17.50
C LYS A 264 -4.51 -0.64 17.04
N ASN A 265 -5.63 -0.83 17.73
CA ASN A 265 -6.84 -0.02 17.63
C ASN A 265 -6.51 1.47 17.53
N ALA A 266 -7.14 2.16 16.59
CA ALA A 266 -7.27 3.61 16.56
C ALA A 266 -5.98 4.40 16.86
N THR A 267 -5.12 4.54 15.87
CA THR A 267 -4.58 5.87 15.63
C THR A 267 -5.14 6.32 14.29
N ASN A 268 -5.54 7.58 14.23
CA ASN A 268 -6.04 8.26 13.04
C ASN A 268 -5.19 7.90 11.81
N ARG A 269 -5.64 8.26 10.61
CA ARG A 269 -4.73 8.45 9.47
C ARG A 269 -3.61 9.44 9.88
N VAL A 270 -2.58 8.99 10.61
CA VAL A 270 -1.44 9.79 11.00
C VAL A 270 -0.65 9.96 9.73
N SER A 271 -0.65 11.18 9.23
CA SER A 271 0.09 11.55 8.03
C SER A 271 1.57 11.22 8.26
N LEU A 272 2.09 10.21 7.55
CA LEU A 272 3.54 9.88 7.52
C LEU A 272 4.33 10.92 6.72
N ASN A 273 3.70 12.04 6.35
CA ASN A 273 4.32 13.11 5.60
C ASN A 273 5.52 13.71 6.35
N LEU A 274 5.38 14.01 7.64
CA LEU A 274 6.49 14.54 8.44
C LEU A 274 7.65 13.52 8.52
N TRP A 275 7.34 12.25 8.82
CA TRP A 275 8.33 11.17 8.82
C TRP A 275 9.10 11.12 7.50
N SER A 276 8.40 11.16 6.36
CA SER A 276 9.06 11.06 5.05
C SER A 276 10.05 12.19 4.80
N ARG A 277 9.74 13.40 5.27
CA ARG A 277 10.59 14.58 5.13
C ARG A 277 11.80 14.49 6.06
N LEU A 278 11.62 14.03 7.30
CA LEU A 278 12.71 13.79 8.25
C LEU A 278 13.63 12.64 7.80
N ALA A 279 13.07 11.55 7.27
CA ALA A 279 13.84 10.41 6.80
C ALA A 279 14.68 10.74 5.56
N LEU A 280 14.22 11.67 4.70
CA LEU A 280 15.06 12.25 3.64
C LEU A 280 16.28 13.00 4.18
N GLN A 281 16.11 13.73 5.29
CA GLN A 281 17.23 14.38 5.98
C GLN A 281 18.19 13.33 6.56
N ALA A 282 17.66 12.23 7.10
CA ALA A 282 18.44 11.12 7.63
C ALA A 282 19.36 10.49 6.57
N CYS A 283 18.85 10.32 5.34
CA CYS A 283 19.65 9.84 4.21
C CYS A 283 20.85 10.75 3.93
N SER A 284 20.63 12.07 3.86
CA SER A 284 21.69 13.05 3.58
C SER A 284 22.73 13.10 4.71
N LEU A 285 22.27 13.07 5.96
CA LEU A 285 23.15 13.11 7.13
C LEU A 285 23.99 11.82 7.25
N ARG A 286 23.40 10.65 6.98
CA ARG A 286 24.10 9.36 6.90
C ARG A 286 25.28 9.42 5.92
N ASP A 287 25.07 9.95 4.72
CA ASP A 287 26.12 10.03 3.70
C ASP A 287 27.28 10.93 4.17
N HIS A 288 26.97 12.05 4.84
CA HIS A 288 27.99 12.93 5.41
C HIS A 288 28.76 12.29 6.57
N VAL A 289 28.10 11.57 7.47
CA VAL A 289 28.75 10.82 8.55
C VAL A 289 29.67 9.75 7.97
N LYS A 290 29.22 9.01 6.95
CA LYS A 290 30.03 8.00 6.25
C LYS A 290 31.25 8.62 5.58
N GLN A 291 31.09 9.75 4.90
CA GLN A 291 32.19 10.46 4.26
C GLN A 291 33.21 10.97 5.28
N PHE A 292 32.74 11.49 6.42
CA PHE A 292 33.60 11.95 7.51
C PHE A 292 34.43 10.81 8.11
N ASN A 293 33.80 9.67 8.39
CA ASN A 293 34.47 8.48 8.93
C ASN A 293 35.49 7.90 7.94
N GLY A 294 35.19 7.91 6.63
CA GLY A 294 36.11 7.43 5.59
C GLY A 294 37.40 8.24 5.47
N ARG A 295 37.38 9.56 5.74
CA ARG A 295 38.55 10.45 5.63
C ARG A 295 39.57 10.28 6.76
N LYS A 296 39.16 9.81 7.96
CA LYS A 296 40.03 9.75 9.15
C LYS A 296 40.75 8.40 9.38
N GLY A 297 40.57 7.41 8.50
CA GLY A 297 41.24 6.10 8.60
C GLY A 297 40.83 5.26 9.82
N ARG A 298 41.39 4.04 9.96
CA ARG A 298 41.00 3.02 10.96
C ARG A 298 41.08 3.43 12.44
N LYS A 299 41.79 4.53 12.78
CA LYS A 299 41.86 5.06 14.16
C LYS A 299 40.82 6.16 14.45
N GLY A 300 40.11 6.65 13.43
CA GLY A 300 39.08 7.69 13.56
C GLY A 300 37.65 7.21 13.27
N SER A 301 37.47 5.94 12.89
CA SER A 301 36.18 5.32 12.58
C SER A 301 35.26 5.09 13.78
N GLU A 302 35.77 5.21 15.01
CA GLU A 302 35.00 5.02 16.25
C GLU A 302 34.31 6.29 16.75
N LEU A 303 34.66 7.47 16.21
CA LEU A 303 34.32 8.77 16.85
C LEU A 303 32.82 9.12 16.85
N LEU A 304 32.02 8.40 16.05
CA LEU A 304 30.60 8.63 15.83
C LEU A 304 29.81 7.31 15.86
N ILE A 305 30.30 6.27 16.53
CA ILE A 305 29.49 5.06 16.73
C ILE A 305 28.58 5.31 17.94
N SER A 306 27.31 5.62 17.69
CA SER A 306 26.31 5.89 18.72
C SER A 306 24.91 5.42 18.32
N GLU A 307 24.04 5.20 19.30
CA GLU A 307 22.64 4.82 19.06
C GLU A 307 21.85 5.83 18.20
N PRO A 308 21.98 7.16 18.37
CA PRO A 308 21.35 8.13 17.46
C PRO A 308 21.71 7.93 15.98
N ILE A 309 22.95 7.53 15.68
CA ILE A 309 23.38 7.27 14.31
C ILE A 309 22.82 5.95 13.80
N LEU A 310 22.73 4.94 14.66
CA LEU A 310 22.04 3.69 14.34
C LEU A 310 20.57 3.97 13.95
N ARG A 311 19.88 4.84 14.68
CA ARG A 311 18.50 5.30 14.39
C ARG A 311 18.41 5.99 13.03
N ILE A 312 19.33 6.89 12.71
CA ILE A 312 19.40 7.58 11.41
C ILE A 312 19.60 6.57 10.26
N ILE A 313 20.51 5.61 10.40
CA ILE A 313 20.76 4.59 9.38
C ILE A 313 19.51 3.69 9.21
N TYR A 314 18.86 3.33 10.32
CA TYR A 314 17.62 2.57 10.32
C TYR A 314 16.48 3.28 9.59
N GLU A 315 16.20 4.55 9.89
CA GLU A 315 15.14 5.29 9.20
C GLU A 315 15.48 5.52 7.71
N SER A 316 16.77 5.71 7.39
CA SER A 316 17.24 5.80 6.01
C SER A 316 16.98 4.50 5.22
N SER A 317 17.20 3.33 5.82
CA SER A 317 17.00 2.05 5.14
C SER A 317 15.53 1.82 4.80
N ILE A 318 14.63 2.15 5.72
CA ILE A 318 13.17 2.14 5.51
C ILE A 318 12.80 3.11 4.38
N PHE A 319 13.26 4.35 4.44
CA PHE A 319 12.94 5.37 3.45
C PHE A 319 13.35 4.98 2.03
N HIS A 320 14.59 4.48 1.83
CA HIS A 320 15.03 4.01 0.52
C HIS A 320 14.18 2.82 0.03
N SER A 321 13.79 1.91 0.94
CA SER A 321 12.93 0.77 0.58
C SER A 321 11.53 1.22 0.16
N VAL A 322 10.95 2.23 0.83
CA VAL A 322 9.66 2.82 0.47
C VAL A 322 9.74 3.54 -0.88
N ASN A 323 10.86 4.21 -1.17
CA ASN A 323 11.05 4.93 -2.44
C ASN A 323 11.57 4.04 -3.59
N GLN A 324 11.45 2.71 -3.47
CA GLN A 324 11.86 1.71 -4.47
C GLN A 324 13.36 1.75 -4.84
N ARG A 325 14.21 2.31 -3.97
CA ARG A 325 15.66 2.35 -4.15
C ARG A 325 16.34 1.20 -3.41
N GLN A 326 16.07 -0.03 -3.86
CA GLN A 326 16.42 -1.25 -3.12
C GLN A 326 17.93 -1.43 -2.88
N SER A 327 18.78 -0.98 -3.82
CA SER A 327 20.24 -1.05 -3.63
C SER A 327 20.71 -0.19 -2.44
N GLU A 328 20.17 1.03 -2.33
CA GLU A 328 20.50 1.96 -1.25
C GLU A 328 19.91 1.48 0.09
N ALA A 329 18.69 0.92 0.06
CA ALA A 329 18.02 0.34 1.21
C ALA A 329 18.81 -0.84 1.81
N LEU A 330 19.25 -1.78 0.97
CA LEU A 330 20.06 -2.92 1.40
C LEU A 330 21.45 -2.48 1.89
N CYS A 331 22.05 -1.46 1.29
CA CYS A 331 23.31 -0.88 1.76
C CYS A 331 23.16 -0.27 3.16
N ALA A 332 22.11 0.52 3.39
CA ALA A 332 21.81 1.10 4.70
C ALA A 332 21.50 0.00 5.74
N GLN A 333 20.76 -1.04 5.35
CA GLN A 333 20.46 -2.18 6.22
C GLN A 333 21.74 -2.95 6.60
N GLY A 334 22.67 -3.13 5.66
CA GLY A 334 23.98 -3.75 5.94
C GLY A 334 24.79 -2.93 6.94
N GLU A 335 24.86 -1.61 6.74
CA GLU A 335 25.54 -0.68 7.66
C GLU A 335 24.91 -0.70 9.07
N LYS A 336 23.58 -0.72 9.15
CA LYS A 336 22.84 -0.88 10.41
C LYS A 336 23.24 -2.17 11.13
N ASN A 337 23.23 -3.29 10.42
CA ASN A 337 23.58 -4.60 10.99
C ASN A 337 25.03 -4.63 11.50
N THR A 338 25.96 -4.09 10.72
CA THR A 338 27.36 -3.94 11.14
C THR A 338 27.47 -3.05 12.37
N MET A 339 26.78 -1.92 12.41
CA MET A 339 26.82 -1.00 13.55
C MET A 339 26.25 -1.60 14.84
N MET A 340 25.17 -2.39 14.75
CA MET A 340 24.62 -3.11 15.90
C MET A 340 25.64 -4.07 16.53
N THR A 341 26.56 -4.65 15.75
CA THR A 341 27.62 -5.52 16.30
C THR A 341 28.71 -4.78 17.07
N TYR A 342 28.84 -3.46 16.88
CA TYR A 342 29.84 -2.63 17.56
C TYR A 342 29.29 -1.91 18.80
N LEU A 343 27.97 -1.86 18.96
CA LEU A 343 27.32 -1.17 20.07
C LEU A 343 27.02 -2.16 21.21
N ASP A 344 27.95 -2.32 22.13
CA ASP A 344 27.80 -3.19 23.32
C ASP A 344 26.70 -2.69 24.28
N SER A 345 26.28 -1.43 24.17
CA SER A 345 25.32 -0.79 25.06
C SER A 345 23.84 -1.00 24.70
N LEU A 346 23.54 -1.72 23.62
CA LEU A 346 22.15 -1.94 23.21
C LEU A 346 21.49 -3.02 24.06
N ASP A 347 20.40 -2.67 24.74
CA ASP A 347 19.56 -3.66 25.40
C ASP A 347 18.81 -4.54 24.39
N GLN A 348 18.30 -5.68 24.87
CA GLN A 348 17.62 -6.65 24.01
C GLN A 348 16.34 -6.10 23.35
N GLY A 349 15.64 -5.17 24.02
CA GLY A 349 14.45 -4.52 23.46
C GLY A 349 14.78 -3.59 22.29
N LYS A 350 15.89 -2.86 22.36
CA LYS A 350 16.40 -2.03 21.27
C LYS A 350 16.88 -2.88 20.10
N ILE A 351 17.55 -3.99 20.36
CA ILE A 351 17.96 -4.94 19.32
C ILE A 351 16.74 -5.48 18.58
N GLU A 352 15.71 -5.94 19.30
CA GLU A 352 14.45 -6.38 18.72
C GLU A 352 13.80 -5.27 17.89
N PHE A 353 13.80 -4.04 18.42
CA PHE A 353 13.23 -2.88 17.73
C PHE A 353 13.84 -2.67 16.33
N TYR A 354 15.17 -2.78 16.20
CA TYR A 354 15.89 -2.56 14.93
C TYR A 354 15.86 -3.76 13.97
N ILE A 355 15.61 -4.98 14.47
CA ILE A 355 15.56 -6.22 13.66
C ILE A 355 14.16 -6.50 13.09
N GLU A 356 13.11 -6.05 13.76
CA GLU A 356 11.71 -6.37 13.44
C GLU A 356 11.29 -6.01 11.99
N VAL A 357 11.86 -4.92 11.44
CA VAL A 357 11.55 -4.45 10.09
C VAL A 357 12.39 -5.19 9.04
N LYS A 358 11.70 -5.94 8.16
CA LYS A 358 12.31 -6.63 7.02
C LYS A 358 12.41 -5.71 5.80
N ILE A 359 13.59 -5.69 5.19
CA ILE A 359 13.89 -4.98 3.93
C ILE A 359 14.29 -6.02 2.89
N PRO A 360 13.73 -6.00 1.66
CA PRO A 360 12.81 -5.00 1.11
C PRO A 360 11.39 -5.08 1.70
N ILE A 361 10.76 -3.91 1.85
CA ILE A 361 9.35 -3.79 2.27
C ILE A 361 8.44 -4.34 1.16
N LEU A 362 7.41 -5.10 1.55
CA LEU A 362 6.47 -5.72 0.62
C LEU A 362 5.64 -4.69 -0.16
N GLU A 363 5.25 -5.02 -1.38
CA GLU A 363 4.50 -4.14 -2.30
C GLU A 363 3.25 -3.53 -1.64
N ASP A 364 2.42 -4.37 -0.99
CA ASP A 364 1.18 -3.93 -0.36
C ASP A 364 1.43 -2.99 0.83
N GLN A 365 2.48 -3.27 1.61
CA GLN A 365 2.88 -2.41 2.74
C GLN A 365 3.39 -1.07 2.24
N ARG A 366 4.18 -1.08 1.16
CA ARG A 366 4.71 0.12 0.53
C ARG A 366 3.59 1.02 0.01
N LYS A 367 2.61 0.47 -0.72
CA LYS A 367 1.46 1.24 -1.22
C LYS A 367 0.70 1.93 -0.08
N ARG A 368 0.46 1.21 1.02
CA ARG A 368 -0.18 1.78 2.22
C ARG A 368 0.64 2.91 2.85
N ILE A 369 1.96 2.77 2.91
CA ILE A 369 2.86 3.82 3.40
C ILE A 369 2.85 5.04 2.46
N GLU A 370 2.95 4.82 1.15
CA GLU A 370 2.90 5.87 0.12
C GLU A 370 1.58 6.66 0.20
N GLU A 371 0.45 5.98 0.43
CA GLU A 371 -0.85 6.60 0.66
C GLU A 371 -0.85 7.48 1.92
N CYS A 372 -0.27 7.01 3.02
CA CYS A 372 -0.14 7.76 4.27
C CYS A 372 0.85 8.94 4.19
N MET A 373 1.79 8.93 3.23
CA MET A 373 2.76 10.01 3.01
C MET A 373 2.18 11.20 2.23
N LYS A 374 1.02 11.03 1.58
CA LYS A 374 0.35 12.12 0.86
C LYS A 374 0.05 13.28 1.81
N SER A 375 0.32 14.51 1.37
CA SER A 375 0.11 15.69 2.21
C SER A 375 -1.37 15.87 2.53
N GLU A 376 -1.71 16.37 3.72
CA GLU A 376 -3.10 16.67 4.09
C GLU A 376 -3.78 17.59 3.05
N SER A 377 -3.03 18.54 2.48
CA SER A 377 -3.51 19.40 1.39
C SER A 377 -3.83 18.65 0.08
N SER A 378 -3.11 17.57 -0.24
CA SER A 378 -3.36 16.74 -1.42
C SER A 378 -4.53 15.78 -1.21
N VAL A 379 -4.66 15.22 0.00
CA VAL A 379 -5.79 14.35 0.37
C VAL A 379 -7.10 15.14 0.38
N ILE A 380 -7.08 16.37 0.92
CA ILE A 380 -8.22 17.28 0.87
C ILE A 380 -8.56 17.63 -0.58
N LYS A 381 -7.57 17.94 -1.43
CA LYS A 381 -7.80 18.24 -2.85
C LYS A 381 -8.39 17.06 -3.62
N ASP A 382 -7.89 15.85 -3.42
CA ASP A 382 -8.38 14.64 -4.10
C ASP A 382 -9.80 14.29 -3.65
N GLN A 383 -10.09 14.43 -2.35
CA GLN A 383 -11.45 14.24 -1.83
C GLN A 383 -12.43 15.28 -2.41
N THR A 384 -12.04 16.56 -2.40
CA THR A 384 -12.88 17.65 -2.94
C THR A 384 -13.16 17.44 -4.43
N LYS A 385 -12.14 17.06 -5.21
CA LYS A 385 -12.26 16.78 -6.64
C LYS A 385 -13.14 15.56 -6.92
N SER A 386 -13.00 14.49 -6.12
CA SER A 386 -13.86 13.31 -6.23
C SER A 386 -15.33 13.65 -5.96
N ASP A 387 -15.59 14.48 -4.94
CA ASP A 387 -16.93 14.92 -4.59
C ASP A 387 -17.56 15.83 -5.66
N GLU A 388 -16.78 16.72 -6.27
CA GLU A 388 -17.21 17.52 -7.42
C GLU A 388 -17.61 16.65 -8.62
N LEU A 389 -16.78 15.68 -9.00
CA LEU A 389 -17.06 14.75 -10.10
C LEU A 389 -18.29 13.88 -9.82
N ARG A 390 -18.44 13.41 -8.57
CA ARG A 390 -19.64 12.68 -8.12
C ARG A 390 -20.89 13.56 -8.19
N GLY A 391 -20.80 14.82 -7.77
CA GLY A 391 -21.88 15.81 -7.86
C GLY A 391 -22.29 16.10 -9.31
N LEU A 392 -21.31 16.24 -10.21
CA LEU A 392 -21.54 16.42 -11.65
C LEU A 392 -22.18 15.19 -12.27
N GLY A 393 -21.73 13.98 -11.90
CA GLY A 393 -22.35 12.73 -12.30
C GLY A 393 -23.81 12.63 -11.86
N ASN A 394 -24.12 13.01 -10.62
CA ASN A 394 -25.48 13.03 -10.09
C ASN A 394 -26.39 14.03 -10.85
N THR A 395 -25.83 15.16 -11.27
CA THR A 395 -26.56 16.19 -12.05
C THR A 395 -26.87 15.65 -13.45
N ASN A 396 -25.86 15.15 -14.17
CA ASN A 396 -26.05 14.52 -15.47
C ASN A 396 -27.04 13.34 -15.43
N PHE A 397 -27.03 12.56 -14.34
CA PHE A 397 -27.99 11.47 -14.15
C PHE A 397 -29.43 11.98 -14.02
N LYS A 398 -29.66 13.06 -13.27
CA LYS A 398 -30.97 13.70 -13.14
C LYS A 398 -31.46 14.28 -14.47
N ASP A 399 -30.54 14.79 -15.28
CA ASP A 399 -30.83 15.36 -16.60
C ASP A 399 -31.06 14.28 -17.68
N GLY A 400 -30.98 12.99 -17.33
CA GLY A 400 -31.15 11.87 -18.26
C GLY A 400 -29.93 11.58 -19.14
N ASN A 401 -28.82 12.32 -18.95
CA ASN A 401 -27.57 12.15 -19.69
C ASN A 401 -26.70 11.04 -19.09
N PHE A 402 -27.16 9.79 -19.21
CA PHE A 402 -26.51 8.63 -18.56
C PHE A 402 -25.06 8.40 -19.03
N HIS A 403 -24.72 8.70 -20.29
CA HIS A 403 -23.36 8.55 -20.80
C HIS A 403 -22.36 9.51 -20.11
N ALA A 404 -22.75 10.78 -19.96
CA ALA A 404 -21.94 11.77 -19.27
C ALA A 404 -21.83 11.45 -17.77
N ALA A 405 -22.92 10.97 -17.16
CA ALA A 405 -22.91 10.51 -15.78
C ALA A 405 -21.91 9.37 -15.54
N ILE A 406 -21.92 8.34 -16.40
CA ILE A 406 -20.98 7.20 -16.33
C ILE A 406 -19.52 7.67 -16.44
N SER A 407 -19.22 8.62 -17.34
CA SER A 407 -17.87 9.18 -17.48
C SER A 407 -17.42 9.87 -16.20
N CYS A 408 -18.27 10.75 -15.63
CA CYS A 408 -17.98 11.47 -14.40
C CYS A 408 -17.77 10.52 -13.21
N TYR A 409 -18.62 9.49 -13.08
CA TYR A 409 -18.46 8.48 -12.03
C TYR A 409 -17.18 7.65 -12.21
N THR A 410 -16.80 7.33 -13.45
CA THR A 410 -15.56 6.60 -13.73
C THR A 410 -14.33 7.41 -13.37
N GLU A 411 -14.32 8.71 -13.70
CA GLU A 411 -13.24 9.60 -13.28
C GLU A 411 -13.18 9.77 -11.75
N SER A 412 -14.33 9.83 -11.07
CA SER A 412 -14.40 9.86 -9.60
C SER A 412 -13.87 8.57 -8.97
N ILE A 413 -14.21 7.40 -9.51
CA ILE A 413 -13.69 6.10 -9.03
C ILE A 413 -12.17 6.01 -9.16
N ASN A 414 -11.60 6.57 -10.24
CA ASN A 414 -10.15 6.57 -10.46
C ASN A 414 -9.36 7.37 -9.41
N ILE A 415 -10.00 8.28 -8.67
CA ILE A 415 -9.36 9.07 -7.60
C ILE A 415 -9.26 8.26 -6.29
N ALA A 416 -10.00 7.15 -6.16
CA ALA A 416 -10.02 6.23 -5.02
C ALA A 416 -10.18 6.94 -3.64
N THR A 417 -11.42 7.09 -3.20
CA THR A 417 -11.78 7.74 -1.93
C THR A 417 -12.63 6.83 -1.04
N GLU A 418 -12.89 7.20 0.23
CA GLU A 418 -13.79 6.42 1.11
C GLU A 418 -15.22 6.31 0.54
N GLU A 419 -15.61 7.25 -0.32
CA GLU A 419 -16.93 7.32 -0.94
C GLU A 419 -17.05 6.48 -2.22
N THR A 420 -16.00 5.74 -2.62
CA THR A 420 -15.97 4.94 -3.87
C THR A 420 -17.13 3.95 -3.97
N SER A 421 -17.54 3.34 -2.86
CA SER A 421 -18.71 2.44 -2.83
C SER A 421 -19.99 3.15 -3.32
N LYS A 422 -20.25 4.38 -2.86
CA LYS A 422 -21.44 5.16 -3.25
C LYS A 422 -21.39 5.56 -4.74
N VAL A 423 -20.19 5.78 -5.28
CA VAL A 423 -20.01 6.12 -6.72
C VAL A 423 -20.27 4.90 -7.61
N LEU A 424 -19.75 3.72 -7.25
CA LEU A 424 -20.06 2.45 -7.93
C LEU A 424 -21.56 2.17 -7.92
N SER A 425 -22.20 2.43 -6.78
CA SER A 425 -23.65 2.43 -6.61
C SER A 425 -24.38 3.24 -7.70
N ASN A 426 -24.01 4.52 -7.85
CA ASN A 426 -24.67 5.42 -8.80
C ASN A 426 -24.35 5.06 -10.27
N ARG A 427 -23.16 4.53 -10.55
CA ARG A 427 -22.77 4.09 -11.90
C ARG A 427 -23.51 2.81 -12.30
N SER A 428 -23.69 1.86 -11.39
CA SER A 428 -24.53 0.67 -11.56
C SER A 428 -25.94 1.05 -12.02
N LEU A 429 -26.60 1.99 -11.32
CA LEU A 429 -27.92 2.50 -11.72
C LEU A 429 -27.90 3.17 -13.11
N SER A 430 -26.80 3.85 -13.47
CA SER A 430 -26.67 4.48 -14.79
C SER A 430 -26.58 3.46 -15.91
N TYR A 431 -25.86 2.35 -15.70
CA TYR A 431 -25.85 1.21 -16.62
C TYR A 431 -27.22 0.54 -16.70
N LEU A 432 -27.92 0.39 -15.58
CA LEU A 432 -29.28 -0.15 -15.56
C LEU A 432 -30.25 0.66 -16.43
N ARG A 433 -30.16 2.01 -16.38
CA ARG A 433 -30.98 2.93 -17.19
C ARG A 433 -30.62 2.89 -18.68
N LYS A 434 -29.41 2.47 -19.03
CA LYS A 434 -28.96 2.26 -20.42
C LYS A 434 -29.22 0.85 -20.93
N GLU A 435 -29.83 -0.02 -20.12
CA GLU A 435 -30.07 -1.43 -20.45
C GLU A 435 -28.77 -2.24 -20.66
N GLU A 436 -27.65 -1.76 -20.11
CA GLU A 436 -26.35 -2.48 -20.09
C GLU A 436 -26.26 -3.33 -18.83
N TYR A 437 -27.06 -4.41 -18.78
CA TYR A 437 -27.33 -5.14 -17.55
C TYR A 437 -26.13 -5.92 -17.00
N GLU A 438 -25.23 -6.43 -17.84
CA GLU A 438 -24.00 -7.13 -17.39
C GLU A 438 -23.05 -6.18 -16.65
N LYS A 439 -22.87 -4.96 -17.18
CA LYS A 439 -22.04 -3.93 -16.52
C LYS A 439 -22.69 -3.43 -15.23
N CYS A 440 -24.01 -3.31 -15.21
CA CYS A 440 -24.76 -3.00 -14.00
C CYS A 440 -24.51 -4.05 -12.91
N LEU A 441 -24.54 -5.33 -13.26
CA LEU A 441 -24.29 -6.45 -12.35
C LEU A 441 -22.86 -6.41 -11.79
N GLN A 442 -21.87 -6.16 -12.65
CA GLN A 442 -20.46 -6.05 -12.25
C GLN A 442 -20.21 -4.91 -11.25
N ASP A 443 -20.74 -3.71 -11.53
CA ASP A 443 -20.61 -2.56 -10.62
C ASP A 443 -21.38 -2.77 -9.31
N ALA A 444 -22.55 -3.42 -9.34
CA ALA A 444 -23.31 -3.75 -8.14
C ALA A 444 -22.55 -4.73 -7.24
N ASN A 445 -21.94 -5.77 -7.81
CA ASN A 445 -21.10 -6.72 -7.06
C ASN A 445 -19.84 -6.04 -6.50
N SER A 446 -19.19 -5.19 -7.29
CA SER A 446 -18.04 -4.40 -6.83
C SER A 446 -18.41 -3.46 -5.67
N CYS A 447 -19.59 -2.84 -5.73
CA CYS A 447 -20.13 -2.04 -4.62
C CYS A 447 -20.33 -2.89 -3.35
N LEU A 448 -20.93 -4.08 -3.48
CA LEU A 448 -21.19 -4.99 -2.35
C LEU A 448 -19.91 -5.57 -1.74
N SER A 449 -18.82 -5.69 -2.51
CA SER A 449 -17.52 -6.07 -1.98
C SER A 449 -16.89 -5.00 -1.07
N LEU A 450 -17.24 -3.72 -1.26
CA LEU A 450 -16.78 -2.59 -0.45
C LEU A 450 -17.75 -2.24 0.69
N ASP A 451 -19.05 -2.35 0.43
CA ASP A 451 -20.15 -2.08 1.36
C ASP A 451 -21.25 -3.13 1.18
N PHE A 452 -21.13 -4.23 1.93
CA PHE A 452 -22.02 -5.38 1.84
C PHE A 452 -23.47 -5.08 2.31
N GLU A 453 -23.68 -3.96 3.02
CA GLU A 453 -25.01 -3.52 3.51
C GLU A 453 -25.72 -2.57 2.53
N SER A 454 -25.12 -2.29 1.37
CA SER A 454 -25.66 -1.37 0.36
C SER A 454 -26.98 -1.88 -0.25
N TRP A 455 -28.10 -1.42 0.30
CA TRP A 455 -29.45 -1.81 -0.16
C TRP A 455 -29.69 -1.46 -1.64
N LYS A 456 -29.10 -0.35 -2.12
CA LYS A 456 -29.28 0.08 -3.49
C LYS A 456 -28.55 -0.85 -4.46
N ALA A 457 -27.35 -1.31 -4.09
CA ALA A 457 -26.58 -2.26 -4.88
C ALA A 457 -27.33 -3.58 -5.10
N ASN A 458 -27.94 -4.11 -4.03
CA ASN A 458 -28.80 -5.29 -4.12
C ASN A 458 -30.03 -5.07 -5.03
N CYS A 459 -30.65 -3.89 -4.99
CA CYS A 459 -31.75 -3.57 -5.90
C CYS A 459 -31.31 -3.59 -7.37
N TRP A 460 -30.19 -2.94 -7.72
CA TRP A 460 -29.75 -2.91 -9.12
C TRP A 460 -29.28 -4.28 -9.61
N LYS A 461 -28.63 -5.08 -8.74
CA LYS A 461 -28.33 -6.49 -9.01
C LYS A 461 -29.60 -7.27 -9.37
N SER A 462 -30.65 -7.14 -8.55
CA SER A 462 -31.94 -7.82 -8.80
C SER A 462 -32.57 -7.38 -10.14
N TYR A 463 -32.62 -6.07 -10.41
CA TYR A 463 -33.16 -5.57 -11.68
C TYR A 463 -32.33 -5.97 -12.89
N ALA A 464 -30.99 -5.98 -12.79
CA ALA A 464 -30.12 -6.41 -13.87
C ALA A 464 -30.33 -7.88 -14.21
N LEU A 465 -30.34 -8.76 -13.19
CA LEU A 465 -30.59 -10.19 -13.37
C LEU A 465 -31.97 -10.48 -13.98
N HIS A 466 -33.01 -9.74 -13.54
CA HIS A 466 -34.35 -9.87 -14.11
C HIS A 466 -34.41 -9.46 -15.59
N ASN A 467 -33.71 -8.39 -15.99
CA ASN A 467 -33.76 -7.94 -17.38
C ASN A 467 -32.84 -8.75 -18.31
N LEU A 468 -31.69 -9.23 -17.82
CA LEU A 468 -30.88 -10.22 -18.54
C LEU A 468 -31.71 -11.47 -18.86
N TRP A 469 -32.45 -11.95 -17.86
CA TRP A 469 -33.41 -13.04 -18.04
C TRP A 469 -34.46 -12.70 -19.11
N ARG A 470 -35.09 -11.51 -19.06
CA ARG A 470 -36.10 -11.09 -20.05
C ARG A 470 -35.55 -11.09 -21.48
N ILE A 471 -34.34 -10.57 -21.69
CA ILE A 471 -33.69 -10.54 -23.00
C ILE A 471 -33.39 -11.95 -23.52
N GLU A 472 -32.86 -12.82 -22.66
CA GLU A 472 -32.59 -14.21 -23.01
C GLU A 472 -33.88 -14.96 -23.41
N THR A 473 -35.01 -14.65 -22.78
CA THR A 473 -36.32 -15.24 -23.13
C THR A 473 -36.92 -14.71 -24.43
N ASP A 474 -36.79 -13.40 -24.71
CA ASP A 474 -37.31 -12.78 -25.94
C ASP A 474 -36.54 -13.26 -27.20
N GLN A 475 -35.25 -13.57 -27.06
CA GLN A 475 -34.44 -14.15 -28.14
C GLN A 475 -34.79 -15.62 -28.45
N PHE A 476 -35.32 -16.36 -27.47
CA PHE A 476 -35.78 -17.74 -27.66
C PHE A 476 -37.21 -17.86 -28.22
N HIS A 477 -38.05 -16.83 -28.00
CA HIS A 477 -39.44 -16.77 -28.48
C HIS A 477 -39.63 -15.71 -29.57
N GLY A 478 -38.94 -15.89 -30.70
CA GLY A 478 -39.24 -15.13 -31.91
C GLY A 478 -40.73 -15.23 -32.27
N ALA A 479 -41.42 -14.09 -32.15
CA ALA A 479 -42.85 -13.85 -32.41
C ALA A 479 -43.83 -14.24 -31.29
N LEU A 480 -44.10 -13.29 -30.39
CA LEU A 480 -45.45 -12.77 -30.09
C LEU A 480 -45.32 -11.39 -29.44
N GLN A 481 -46.19 -10.46 -29.85
CA GLN A 481 -46.20 -9.05 -29.46
C GLN A 481 -46.35 -8.83 -27.94
N PRO A 482 -46.00 -7.62 -27.41
CA PRO A 482 -46.13 -7.31 -26.00
C PRO A 482 -47.58 -7.47 -25.55
N MET A 483 -47.88 -8.54 -24.83
CA MET A 483 -49.22 -8.87 -24.39
C MET A 483 -49.47 -8.27 -23.00
N SER A 484 -50.55 -7.51 -22.92
CA SER A 484 -51.18 -6.98 -21.72
C SER A 484 -51.44 -8.04 -20.65
N PHE A 485 -51.31 -7.62 -19.39
CA PHE A 485 -51.78 -8.25 -18.15
C PHE A 485 -52.87 -9.33 -18.34
N GLU A 486 -52.49 -10.61 -18.31
CA GLU A 486 -53.19 -11.72 -17.65
C GLU A 486 -52.34 -13.03 -17.74
N PRO A 487 -52.07 -13.75 -16.63
CA PRO A 487 -51.20 -14.91 -16.66
C PRO A 487 -52.00 -16.20 -16.95
N SER A 488 -51.86 -16.73 -18.17
CA SER A 488 -52.09 -18.16 -18.42
C SER A 488 -50.74 -18.81 -18.75
N VAL A 489 -50.33 -19.76 -17.91
CA VAL A 489 -49.00 -20.39 -17.94
C VAL A 489 -48.99 -21.54 -18.97
N PRO A 490 -48.11 -21.55 -19.99
CA PRO A 490 -47.94 -22.70 -20.88
C PRO A 490 -47.24 -23.87 -20.17
N GLN A 491 -47.72 -25.11 -20.38
CA GLN A 491 -47.30 -26.30 -19.63
C GLN A 491 -46.01 -26.99 -20.09
N ASP A 492 -45.40 -26.63 -21.24
CA ASP A 492 -44.35 -27.46 -21.87
C ASP A 492 -43.03 -26.72 -22.17
N ILE A 493 -42.60 -25.83 -21.28
CA ILE A 493 -41.30 -25.15 -21.40
C ILE A 493 -40.32 -25.76 -20.40
N ASN A 494 -39.11 -26.12 -20.86
CA ASN A 494 -38.05 -26.89 -20.20
C ASN A 494 -37.67 -26.37 -18.78
N THR A 495 -38.49 -26.71 -17.78
CA THR A 495 -38.77 -25.96 -16.54
C THR A 495 -37.57 -25.79 -15.59
N SER A 496 -36.51 -26.57 -15.79
CA SER A 496 -35.33 -26.66 -14.91
C SER A 496 -34.32 -25.50 -15.05
N SER A 497 -34.23 -24.90 -16.24
CA SER A 497 -33.38 -23.71 -16.47
C SER A 497 -34.13 -22.42 -16.12
N TYR A 498 -35.41 -22.33 -16.50
CA TYR A 498 -36.26 -21.15 -16.27
C TYR A 498 -36.48 -20.86 -14.78
N THR A 499 -36.71 -21.88 -13.96
CA THR A 499 -36.91 -21.73 -12.51
C THR A 499 -35.61 -21.33 -11.78
N ARG A 500 -34.45 -21.56 -12.40
CA ARG A 500 -33.13 -21.25 -11.82
C ARG A 500 -32.83 -19.76 -11.88
N SER A 501 -32.88 -19.14 -13.07
CA SER A 501 -32.59 -17.70 -13.24
C SER A 501 -33.63 -16.81 -12.54
N MET A 502 -34.90 -17.23 -12.55
CA MET A 502 -35.98 -16.59 -11.79
C MET A 502 -35.75 -16.70 -10.28
N GLY A 503 -35.24 -17.83 -9.79
CA GLY A 503 -34.85 -18.03 -8.39
C GLY A 503 -33.78 -17.06 -7.92
N TYR A 504 -32.76 -16.79 -8.74
CA TYR A 504 -31.69 -15.83 -8.43
C TYR A 504 -32.19 -14.37 -8.40
N ALA A 505 -33.08 -14.00 -9.32
CA ALA A 505 -33.70 -12.68 -9.31
C ALA A 505 -34.61 -12.48 -8.08
N ALA A 506 -35.35 -13.53 -7.70
CA ALA A 506 -36.16 -13.56 -6.48
C ALA A 506 -35.31 -13.48 -5.21
N ALA A 507 -34.20 -14.23 -5.14
CA ALA A 507 -33.22 -14.19 -4.05
C ALA A 507 -32.64 -12.79 -3.80
N ALA A 508 -32.21 -12.12 -4.88
CA ALA A 508 -31.71 -10.75 -4.82
C ALA A 508 -32.80 -9.75 -4.40
N MET A 509 -34.07 -9.99 -4.76
CA MET A 509 -35.20 -9.15 -4.30
C MET A 509 -35.56 -9.42 -2.84
N ALA A 510 -35.41 -10.67 -2.37
CA ALA A 510 -35.77 -11.10 -1.03
C ALA A 510 -34.79 -10.60 0.03
N SER A 511 -33.48 -10.63 -0.26
CA SER A 511 -32.39 -10.15 0.61
C SER A 511 -32.42 -8.65 0.92
N TYR A 512 -33.42 -7.93 0.41
CA TYR A 512 -33.61 -6.48 0.52
C TYR A 512 -34.67 -6.04 1.56
N GLN A 513 -35.58 -6.91 2.04
CA GLN A 513 -36.81 -6.43 2.73
C GLN A 513 -36.82 -6.50 4.27
N HIS A 514 -37.11 -5.35 4.89
CA HIS A 514 -37.29 -5.16 6.34
C HIS A 514 -38.75 -5.21 6.87
N PRO A 515 -39.80 -5.42 6.04
CA PRO A 515 -41.03 -6.03 6.55
C PRO A 515 -41.52 -7.22 5.70
N GLU A 516 -41.68 -8.37 6.35
CA GLU A 516 -42.17 -9.65 5.79
C GLU A 516 -43.46 -9.52 4.98
N SER A 517 -44.35 -8.61 5.39
CA SER A 517 -45.65 -8.36 4.74
C SER A 517 -45.55 -7.89 3.28
N SER A 518 -44.39 -7.36 2.88
CA SER A 518 -44.15 -6.87 1.52
C SER A 518 -43.40 -7.85 0.62
N LEU A 519 -42.86 -8.93 1.18
CA LEU A 519 -42.13 -9.96 0.43
C LEU A 519 -43.10 -10.88 -0.30
N GLU A 520 -44.11 -11.39 0.39
CA GLU A 520 -45.08 -12.29 -0.24
C GLU A 520 -45.85 -11.64 -1.39
N TYR A 521 -46.25 -10.38 -1.23
CA TYR A 521 -46.94 -9.64 -2.28
C TYR A 521 -46.06 -9.47 -3.52
N LYS A 522 -44.79 -9.08 -3.35
CA LYS A 522 -43.86 -8.88 -4.46
C LYS A 522 -43.42 -10.19 -5.10
N MET A 523 -43.23 -11.24 -4.31
CA MET A 523 -42.96 -12.58 -4.84
C MET A 523 -44.10 -13.08 -5.71
N LYS A 524 -45.35 -12.93 -5.26
CA LYS A 524 -46.53 -13.25 -6.08
C LYS A 524 -46.66 -12.37 -7.31
N LEU A 525 -46.28 -11.09 -7.22
CA LEU A 525 -46.40 -10.12 -8.32
C LEU A 525 -45.34 -10.31 -9.40
N TYR A 526 -44.08 -10.48 -9.01
CA TYR A 526 -42.94 -10.54 -9.94
C TYR A 526 -42.50 -11.97 -10.27
N TYR A 527 -42.81 -12.94 -9.40
CA TYR A 527 -42.35 -14.33 -9.52
C TYR A 527 -43.48 -15.36 -9.27
N PRO A 528 -44.64 -15.26 -9.94
CA PRO A 528 -45.82 -16.09 -9.65
C PRO A 528 -45.64 -17.60 -9.87
N ILE A 529 -44.59 -17.99 -10.59
CA ILE A 529 -44.30 -19.40 -10.96
C ILE A 529 -43.33 -20.06 -9.97
N ILE A 530 -42.64 -19.27 -9.12
CA ILE A 530 -41.68 -19.82 -8.14
C ILE A 530 -42.43 -20.32 -6.91
N ASN A 531 -42.23 -21.60 -6.57
CA ASN A 531 -42.65 -22.11 -5.27
C ASN A 531 -41.63 -21.67 -4.21
N TYR A 532 -42.06 -20.97 -3.17
CA TYR A 532 -41.17 -20.51 -2.10
C TYR A 532 -41.78 -20.68 -0.72
N CYS A 533 -40.93 -20.74 0.31
CA CYS A 533 -41.34 -20.65 1.70
C CYS A 533 -40.36 -19.78 2.48
N VAL A 534 -40.86 -19.10 3.53
CA VAL A 534 -40.02 -18.35 4.47
C VAL A 534 -39.92 -19.16 5.75
N VAL A 535 -38.70 -19.30 6.27
CA VAL A 535 -38.38 -20.17 7.39
C VAL A 535 -37.67 -19.37 8.48
N HIS A 536 -38.14 -19.51 9.72
CA HIS A 536 -37.66 -18.73 10.87
C HIS A 536 -36.85 -19.55 11.88
N ASP A 537 -37.01 -20.88 11.87
CA ASP A 537 -36.42 -21.78 12.86
C ASP A 537 -35.94 -23.10 12.24
N THR A 538 -35.16 -23.86 13.02
CA THR A 538 -34.55 -25.12 12.60
C THR A 538 -35.59 -26.20 12.26
N MET A 539 -36.71 -26.27 12.99
CA MET A 539 -37.72 -27.31 12.77
C MET A 539 -38.46 -27.06 11.45
N SER A 540 -38.82 -25.81 11.19
CA SER A 540 -39.41 -25.39 9.91
C SER A 540 -38.45 -25.61 8.74
N LEU A 541 -37.15 -25.40 8.95
CA LEU A 541 -36.13 -25.70 7.93
C LEU A 541 -36.05 -27.19 7.62
N GLN A 542 -36.00 -28.03 8.65
CA GLN A 542 -35.95 -29.47 8.48
C GLN A 542 -37.18 -29.97 7.72
N MET A 543 -38.37 -29.44 8.03
CA MET A 543 -39.61 -29.75 7.31
C MET A 543 -39.60 -29.28 5.85
N ALA A 544 -39.13 -28.07 5.58
CA ALA A 544 -39.03 -27.53 4.22
C ALA A 544 -37.98 -28.28 3.37
N TRP A 545 -36.96 -28.84 4.01
CA TRP A 545 -35.85 -29.59 3.40
C TRP A 545 -36.16 -31.09 3.21
N LEU A 546 -37.32 -31.58 3.66
CA LEU A 546 -37.71 -32.98 3.50
C LEU A 546 -37.92 -33.38 2.02
N PRO A 547 -37.66 -34.65 1.65
CA PRO A 547 -37.85 -35.19 0.28
C PRO A 547 -39.28 -35.12 -0.28
N THR A 548 -40.27 -34.74 0.52
CA THR A 548 -41.69 -34.69 0.18
C THR A 548 -42.13 -33.35 -0.42
N ASN A 549 -41.25 -32.35 -0.48
CA ASN A 549 -41.59 -31.03 -1.01
C ASN A 549 -41.68 -31.05 -2.56
N ARG A 550 -42.12 -29.94 -3.20
CA ARG A 550 -42.10 -29.85 -4.68
C ARG A 550 -40.67 -29.54 -5.18
N PRO A 551 -40.24 -30.10 -6.32
CA PRO A 551 -38.95 -29.76 -6.90
C PRO A 551 -38.89 -28.26 -7.25
N TYR A 552 -37.69 -27.68 -7.14
CA TYR A 552 -37.38 -26.26 -7.35
C TYR A 552 -38.00 -25.28 -6.35
N THR A 553 -38.31 -25.74 -5.14
CA THR A 553 -38.76 -24.84 -4.06
C THR A 553 -37.59 -23.95 -3.60
N THR A 554 -37.85 -22.65 -3.47
CA THR A 554 -36.91 -21.65 -2.94
C THR A 554 -37.20 -21.38 -1.46
N ILE A 555 -36.28 -21.76 -0.60
CA ILE A 555 -36.39 -21.63 0.85
C ILE A 555 -35.66 -20.35 1.27
N PHE A 556 -36.43 -19.36 1.71
CA PHE A 556 -35.89 -18.12 2.25
C PHE A 556 -35.68 -18.25 3.75
N LEU A 557 -34.44 -18.00 4.19
CA LEU A 557 -34.04 -18.09 5.58
C LEU A 557 -33.93 -16.69 6.19
N GLN A 558 -34.69 -16.44 7.27
CA GLN A 558 -34.49 -15.24 8.08
C GLN A 558 -33.16 -15.29 8.84
N PRO A 559 -32.61 -14.15 9.30
CA PRO A 559 -31.42 -14.12 10.15
C PRO A 559 -31.59 -14.99 11.41
N ASN A 560 -30.98 -16.17 11.41
CA ASN A 560 -30.97 -17.09 12.53
C ASN A 560 -29.84 -18.14 12.37
N THR A 561 -29.61 -18.91 13.42
CA THR A 561 -28.78 -20.12 13.36
C THR A 561 -29.65 -21.35 13.19
N TYR A 562 -29.42 -22.08 12.11
CA TYR A 562 -30.15 -23.29 11.75
C TYR A 562 -29.26 -24.51 11.81
N THR A 563 -29.77 -25.64 12.31
CA THR A 563 -29.02 -26.89 12.40
C THR A 563 -29.66 -27.98 11.54
N THR A 564 -28.96 -28.44 10.50
CA THR A 564 -29.51 -29.42 9.55
C THR A 564 -28.43 -30.35 8.97
N PRO A 565 -28.73 -31.65 8.74
CA PRO A 565 -27.81 -32.58 8.10
C PRO A 565 -27.67 -32.41 6.58
N LEU A 566 -28.32 -31.39 5.99
CA LEU A 566 -28.27 -31.04 4.55
C LEU A 566 -28.47 -32.25 3.62
N ILE A 567 -29.40 -33.16 3.95
CA ILE A 567 -29.74 -34.31 3.11
C ILE A 567 -30.94 -33.94 2.23
N THR A 568 -30.78 -33.93 0.91
CA THR A 568 -31.88 -33.65 -0.02
C THR A 568 -31.87 -34.62 -1.21
N MET A 569 -33.07 -34.87 -1.74
CA MET A 569 -33.36 -35.78 -2.84
C MET A 569 -34.15 -35.05 -3.95
N GLN A 570 -34.07 -33.73 -4.01
CA GLN A 570 -34.77 -32.92 -5.01
C GLN A 570 -33.98 -31.64 -5.33
N SER A 571 -34.18 -31.09 -6.52
CA SER A 571 -33.65 -29.76 -6.85
C SER A 571 -34.25 -28.72 -5.91
N THR A 572 -33.42 -28.00 -5.17
CA THR A 572 -33.86 -27.08 -4.11
C THR A 572 -32.95 -25.86 -4.07
N GLN A 573 -33.50 -24.69 -3.74
CA GLN A 573 -32.73 -23.47 -3.53
C GLN A 573 -32.89 -23.01 -2.08
N MET A 574 -31.80 -22.62 -1.43
CA MET A 574 -31.77 -22.10 -0.07
C MET A 574 -31.07 -20.74 -0.10
N VAL A 575 -31.76 -19.70 0.37
CA VAL A 575 -31.30 -18.31 0.23
C VAL A 575 -31.42 -17.60 1.56
N GLY A 576 -30.31 -17.04 2.04
CA GLY A 576 -30.32 -16.17 3.20
C GLY A 576 -30.90 -14.80 2.88
N LEU A 577 -31.88 -14.36 3.67
CA LEU A 577 -32.45 -13.00 3.58
C LEU A 577 -31.50 -11.93 4.16
N SER A 578 -30.40 -12.35 4.79
CA SER A 578 -29.30 -11.50 5.23
C SER A 578 -27.95 -12.18 4.97
N PRO A 579 -27.01 -11.54 4.26
CA PRO A 579 -25.70 -12.13 3.93
C PRO A 579 -24.86 -12.55 5.15
N THR A 580 -24.98 -11.81 6.26
CA THR A 580 -24.20 -12.06 7.49
C THR A 580 -25.01 -12.69 8.62
N GLY A 581 -26.34 -12.60 8.56
CA GLY A 581 -27.23 -12.99 9.66
C GLY A 581 -27.71 -14.44 9.62
N VAL A 582 -27.53 -15.17 8.52
CA VAL A 582 -28.00 -16.56 8.37
C VAL A 582 -26.83 -17.54 8.54
N HIS A 583 -26.88 -18.34 9.60
CA HIS A 583 -25.86 -19.34 9.90
C HIS A 583 -26.43 -20.76 9.79
N ILE A 584 -25.77 -21.62 9.01
CA ILE A 584 -26.10 -23.04 8.90
C ILE A 584 -25.04 -23.85 9.65
N VAL A 585 -25.42 -24.45 10.77
CA VAL A 585 -24.63 -25.47 11.46
C VAL A 585 -24.89 -26.80 10.78
N VAL A 586 -23.94 -27.20 9.93
CA VAL A 586 -23.97 -28.44 9.17
C VAL A 586 -23.74 -29.60 10.14
N GLN A 587 -24.74 -30.46 10.27
CA GLN A 587 -24.59 -31.75 10.95
C GLN A 587 -23.94 -32.77 10.01
N PRO A 588 -23.35 -33.86 10.54
CA PRO A 588 -22.82 -34.93 9.71
C PRO A 588 -23.88 -35.42 8.71
N GLY A 589 -23.57 -35.33 7.42
CA GLY A 589 -24.52 -35.64 6.36
C GLY A 589 -23.89 -35.52 4.98
N ARG A 590 -24.57 -36.08 3.97
CA ARG A 590 -24.16 -36.02 2.56
C ARG A 590 -25.33 -35.51 1.73
N ILE A 591 -25.03 -34.67 0.75
CA ILE A 591 -25.94 -34.35 -0.34
C ILE A 591 -25.74 -35.45 -1.39
N ALA A 592 -26.63 -36.45 -1.42
CA ALA A 592 -26.51 -37.63 -2.27
C ALA A 592 -27.87 -38.08 -2.81
N ASN A 593 -27.90 -38.59 -4.03
CA ASN A 593 -29.11 -39.07 -4.72
C ASN A 593 -28.89 -40.46 -5.35
N PRO A 594 -29.88 -41.39 -5.26
CA PRO A 594 -29.89 -42.68 -5.95
C PRO A 594 -30.51 -42.70 -7.38
N SER A 595 -31.01 -41.60 -7.95
CA SER A 595 -31.65 -41.56 -9.28
C SER A 595 -30.92 -40.67 -10.30
N LYS A 596 -30.89 -41.08 -11.58
CA LYS A 596 -29.98 -40.59 -12.63
C LYS A 596 -30.37 -39.29 -13.35
N ASP A 597 -31.45 -38.63 -12.98
CA ASP A 597 -31.92 -37.43 -13.70
C ASP A 597 -31.40 -36.15 -13.03
N VAL A 598 -30.53 -35.42 -13.75
CA VAL A 598 -29.76 -34.23 -13.33
C VAL A 598 -30.53 -33.30 -12.38
N ARG A 599 -29.98 -33.05 -11.19
CA ARG A 599 -30.55 -32.17 -10.16
C ARG A 599 -29.62 -31.01 -9.83
N ASN A 600 -30.23 -29.84 -9.57
CA ASN A 600 -29.52 -28.59 -9.26
C ASN A 600 -29.89 -28.13 -7.85
N ILE A 601 -28.88 -28.01 -6.98
CA ILE A 601 -29.01 -27.47 -5.63
C ILE A 601 -28.32 -26.11 -5.60
N HIS A 602 -28.97 -25.14 -4.97
CA HIS A 602 -28.44 -23.78 -4.93
C HIS A 602 -28.46 -23.21 -3.52
N PHE A 603 -27.36 -22.56 -3.15
CA PHE A 603 -27.17 -21.87 -1.89
C PHE A 603 -26.67 -20.45 -2.16
N GLU A 604 -27.34 -19.43 -1.62
CA GLU A 604 -26.90 -18.04 -1.70
C GLU A 604 -27.03 -17.31 -0.36
N ASN A 605 -26.05 -16.46 -0.02
CA ASN A 605 -26.04 -15.64 1.20
C ASN A 605 -26.07 -16.46 2.51
N LEU A 606 -25.32 -17.56 2.58
CA LEU A 606 -25.31 -18.44 3.76
C LEU A 606 -23.93 -18.57 4.39
N ASN A 607 -23.89 -18.64 5.72
CA ASN A 607 -22.67 -18.85 6.50
C ASN A 607 -22.65 -20.27 7.08
N PHE A 608 -21.87 -21.17 6.48
CA PHE A 608 -21.75 -22.56 6.90
C PHE A 608 -20.70 -22.75 8.00
N LYS A 609 -21.06 -23.48 9.05
CA LYS A 609 -20.21 -23.89 10.18
C LYS A 609 -20.45 -25.36 10.51
N GLY A 610 -19.55 -25.98 11.27
CA GLY A 610 -19.70 -27.38 11.69
C GLY A 610 -19.02 -28.34 10.72
N HIS A 611 -19.74 -29.35 10.24
CA HIS A 611 -19.16 -30.47 9.49
C HIS A 611 -18.97 -30.14 7.99
N GLN A 612 -18.21 -30.99 7.31
CA GLN A 612 -18.00 -30.93 5.86
C GLN A 612 -19.31 -31.06 5.08
N ILE A 613 -19.44 -30.30 4.00
CA ILE A 613 -20.50 -30.47 2.99
C ILE A 613 -19.95 -31.35 1.86
N MET A 614 -20.59 -32.49 1.59
CA MET A 614 -20.18 -33.40 0.53
C MET A 614 -21.27 -33.59 -0.53
N ILE A 615 -20.87 -33.54 -1.80
CA ILE A 615 -21.74 -33.68 -2.96
C ILE A 615 -21.28 -34.89 -3.77
N PHE A 616 -22.21 -35.84 -3.98
CA PHE A 616 -21.95 -37.12 -4.64
C PHE A 616 -23.00 -37.46 -5.70
N GLY A 617 -22.64 -38.33 -6.66
CA GLY A 617 -23.63 -39.06 -7.48
C GLY A 617 -24.14 -38.35 -8.74
N GLY A 618 -23.34 -37.48 -9.37
CA GLY A 618 -23.75 -36.77 -10.60
C GLY A 618 -24.55 -35.47 -10.35
N GLU A 619 -24.66 -35.05 -9.09
CA GLU A 619 -25.41 -33.88 -8.66
C GLU A 619 -24.65 -32.57 -8.91
N VAL A 620 -25.36 -31.47 -9.20
CA VAL A 620 -24.77 -30.13 -9.33
C VAL A 620 -25.20 -29.27 -8.16
N ALA A 621 -24.26 -28.78 -7.35
CA ALA A 621 -24.54 -27.75 -6.34
C ALA A 621 -23.81 -26.45 -6.64
N SER A 622 -24.51 -25.34 -6.46
CA SER A 622 -23.99 -23.99 -6.63
C SER A 622 -24.03 -23.21 -5.32
N PHE A 623 -22.94 -22.52 -5.00
CA PHE A 623 -22.79 -21.68 -3.82
C PHE A 623 -22.38 -20.28 -4.26
N ILE A 624 -23.20 -19.27 -3.97
CA ILE A 624 -22.98 -17.88 -4.38
C ILE A 624 -22.99 -16.98 -3.15
N ASN A 625 -21.97 -16.14 -2.98
CA ASN A 625 -21.87 -15.23 -1.83
C ASN A 625 -22.05 -15.95 -0.48
N CYS A 626 -21.44 -17.12 -0.33
CA CYS A 626 -21.49 -17.93 0.88
C CYS A 626 -20.17 -17.81 1.66
N SER A 627 -20.24 -18.02 2.98
CA SER A 627 -19.04 -18.16 3.83
C SER A 627 -18.93 -19.57 4.37
N PHE A 628 -17.72 -20.12 4.38
CA PHE A 628 -17.40 -21.45 4.88
C PHE A 628 -16.38 -21.34 6.01
N ALA A 629 -16.79 -21.73 7.21
CA ALA A 629 -15.95 -21.91 8.38
C ALA A 629 -16.27 -23.26 9.04
N ASN A 630 -16.32 -24.28 8.20
CA ASN A 630 -16.72 -25.66 8.51
C ASN A 630 -15.63 -26.66 8.10
N GLY A 631 -15.90 -27.94 8.34
CA GLY A 631 -14.92 -29.00 8.16
C GLY A 631 -14.14 -29.26 9.45
N GLU A 632 -13.64 -30.48 9.59
CA GLU A 632 -12.96 -30.96 10.79
C GLU A 632 -11.45 -30.78 10.69
N GLU A 633 -10.84 -30.42 11.80
CA GLU A 633 -9.41 -30.16 11.91
C GLU A 633 -8.62 -31.47 11.98
N ALA A 634 -7.46 -31.50 11.32
CA ALA A 634 -6.45 -32.52 11.61
C ALA A 634 -5.65 -32.14 12.88
N CYS A 635 -4.83 -33.06 13.39
CA CYS A 635 -3.94 -32.83 14.54
C CYS A 635 -3.07 -31.57 14.38
N ASP A 636 -3.01 -30.73 15.42
CA ASP A 636 -2.46 -29.37 15.41
C ASP A 636 -0.94 -29.26 15.11
N GLU A 637 -0.17 -30.34 15.24
CA GLU A 637 1.29 -30.24 15.15
C GLU A 637 1.88 -30.40 13.73
N TYR A 638 1.13 -30.82 12.69
CA TYR A 638 1.73 -30.97 11.35
C TYR A 638 0.69 -30.95 10.20
N PRO A 639 0.88 -30.13 9.13
CA PRO A 639 0.05 -30.19 7.90
C PRO A 639 0.25 -31.47 7.07
N PHE A 640 1.21 -32.35 7.46
CA PHE A 640 1.49 -33.66 6.84
C PHE A 640 1.52 -34.81 7.87
N CYS A 641 0.70 -34.77 8.93
CA CYS A 641 0.73 -35.79 9.98
C CYS A 641 0.57 -37.23 9.44
N LYS A 642 1.68 -37.99 9.49
CA LYS A 642 1.76 -39.45 9.68
C LYS A 642 2.21 -39.75 11.12
N GLY A 643 1.44 -39.33 12.13
CA GLY A 643 1.59 -39.74 13.53
C GLY A 643 2.82 -39.20 14.29
N GLY A 644 2.84 -37.90 14.59
CA GLY A 644 3.73 -37.27 15.58
C GLY A 644 3.03 -37.02 16.94
N ASN A 645 3.77 -36.56 17.95
CA ASN A 645 3.51 -36.60 19.41
C ASN A 645 2.31 -35.79 19.97
N GLY A 646 1.23 -35.66 19.19
CA GLY A 646 -0.09 -35.16 19.60
C GLY A 646 -1.25 -36.07 19.17
N CYS A 647 -1.00 -37.37 19.02
CA CYS A 647 -1.98 -38.33 18.51
C CYS A 647 -3.12 -38.58 19.53
N LYS A 648 -4.38 -38.41 19.10
CA LYS A 648 -5.58 -38.72 19.91
C LYS A 648 -5.86 -40.23 20.06
N SER A 649 -4.99 -41.11 19.54
CA SER A 649 -5.10 -42.56 19.71
C SER A 649 -4.48 -43.03 21.03
N LEU A 650 -5.18 -43.91 21.74
CA LEU A 650 -4.98 -44.31 23.14
C LEU A 650 -3.64 -44.99 23.50
N THR A 651 -2.71 -45.26 22.58
CA THR A 651 -1.40 -45.88 22.90
C THR A 651 -0.27 -45.41 21.97
N ALA A 652 0.57 -44.50 22.46
CA ALA A 652 1.65 -43.84 21.70
C ALA A 652 2.76 -44.79 21.17
N ASN A 653 2.96 -45.96 21.77
CA ASN A 653 4.10 -46.84 21.45
C ASN A 653 3.94 -47.67 20.16
N GLU A 654 2.71 -47.98 19.71
CA GLU A 654 2.50 -48.78 18.50
C GLU A 654 2.73 -47.98 17.20
N CYS A 655 2.57 -46.65 17.26
CA CYS A 655 2.72 -45.76 16.11
C CYS A 655 4.20 -45.54 15.75
N LEU A 656 5.05 -45.40 16.77
CA LEU A 656 6.50 -45.20 16.63
C LEU A 656 7.20 -46.44 16.03
N GLN A 657 6.89 -47.65 16.52
CA GLN A 657 7.54 -48.88 16.05
C GLN A 657 7.23 -49.24 14.59
N LYS A 658 6.01 -48.95 14.10
CA LYS A 658 5.64 -49.20 12.69
C LYS A 658 6.33 -48.24 11.71
N SER A 659 6.69 -47.04 12.18
CA SER A 659 7.31 -46.00 11.34
C SER A 659 8.81 -46.26 11.06
N GLU A 660 9.57 -46.73 12.05
CA GLU A 660 11.01 -46.99 11.90
C GLU A 660 11.32 -48.23 11.06
N SER A 661 10.52 -49.29 11.21
CA SER A 661 10.68 -50.52 10.43
C SER A 661 10.49 -50.27 8.93
N LYS A 662 9.40 -49.57 8.56
CA LYS A 662 9.11 -49.20 7.17
C LYS A 662 10.11 -48.18 6.60
N ARG A 663 10.58 -47.22 7.41
CA ARG A 663 11.61 -46.27 6.98
C ARG A 663 12.93 -46.96 6.62
N LYS A 664 13.35 -47.95 7.40
CA LYS A 664 14.56 -48.75 7.12
C LYS A 664 14.41 -49.59 5.84
N GLU A 665 13.23 -50.13 5.59
CA GLU A 665 12.92 -50.89 4.39
C GLU A 665 12.91 -50.02 3.12
N LEU A 666 12.35 -48.80 3.21
CA LEU A 666 12.28 -47.83 2.12
C LEU A 666 13.66 -47.30 1.73
N LEU A 667 14.53 -47.03 2.71
CA LEU A 667 15.93 -46.65 2.47
C LEU A 667 16.73 -47.79 1.83
N LYS A 668 16.45 -49.04 2.20
CA LYS A 668 17.06 -50.23 1.58
C LYS A 668 16.67 -50.35 0.10
N ASN A 669 15.40 -50.19 -0.23
CA ASN A 669 14.93 -50.28 -1.61
C ASN A 669 15.37 -49.07 -2.46
N PHE A 670 15.50 -47.88 -1.85
CA PHE A 670 16.06 -46.71 -2.53
C PHE A 670 17.55 -46.92 -2.90
N ALA A 671 18.34 -47.50 -2.00
CA ALA A 671 19.73 -47.84 -2.28
C ALA A 671 19.84 -48.85 -3.44
N ARG A 672 18.93 -49.84 -3.49
CA ARG A 672 18.87 -50.86 -4.55
C ARG A 672 18.42 -50.29 -5.91
N PHE A 673 17.50 -49.31 -5.89
CA PHE A 673 17.12 -48.58 -7.11
C PHE A 673 18.27 -47.69 -7.60
N ALA A 674 18.93 -46.95 -6.69
CA ALA A 674 20.06 -46.09 -7.02
C ALA A 674 21.28 -46.87 -7.54
N SER A 675 21.45 -48.13 -7.12
CA SER A 675 22.48 -49.04 -7.64
C SER A 675 22.07 -49.78 -8.91
N GLY A 676 20.85 -49.55 -9.44
CA GLY A 676 20.33 -50.18 -10.65
C GLY A 676 19.90 -51.64 -10.48
N GLU A 677 19.81 -52.12 -9.24
CA GLU A 677 19.50 -53.51 -8.88
C GLU A 677 18.00 -53.85 -9.04
N ILE A 678 17.14 -52.82 -8.99
CA ILE A 678 15.70 -52.91 -9.30
C ILE A 678 15.31 -51.75 -10.23
N ASN A 679 14.34 -51.98 -11.11
CA ASN A 679 13.89 -50.96 -12.06
C ASN A 679 12.79 -50.05 -11.47
N LYS A 680 12.41 -48.98 -12.20
CA LYS A 680 11.47 -47.96 -11.72
C LYS A 680 10.08 -48.54 -11.42
N GLU A 681 9.61 -49.47 -12.24
CA GLU A 681 8.32 -50.14 -12.05
C GLU A 681 8.34 -51.02 -10.79
N GLN A 682 9.41 -51.79 -10.56
CA GLN A 682 9.59 -52.60 -9.33
C GLN A 682 9.78 -51.75 -8.07
N PHE A 683 10.39 -50.57 -8.17
CA PHE A 683 10.51 -49.62 -7.06
C PHE A 683 9.15 -48.99 -6.71
N CYS A 684 8.28 -48.76 -7.71
CA CYS A 684 6.96 -48.19 -7.54
C CYS A 684 5.89 -49.23 -7.12
N ASP A 685 5.94 -50.47 -7.63
CA ASP A 685 4.98 -51.55 -7.34
C ASP A 685 5.15 -52.21 -5.96
N GLY A 686 6.24 -51.91 -5.24
CA GLY A 686 6.50 -52.42 -3.88
C GLY A 686 5.54 -51.91 -2.79
N GLY A 687 4.37 -51.35 -3.13
CA GLY A 687 3.34 -50.94 -2.18
C GLY A 687 3.72 -49.80 -1.23
N LEU A 688 4.83 -49.10 -1.46
CA LEU A 688 5.37 -48.08 -0.54
C LEU A 688 5.20 -46.63 -1.04
N ILE A 689 4.81 -46.44 -2.30
CA ILE A 689 4.41 -45.14 -2.86
C ILE A 689 3.01 -45.32 -3.46
N GLY A 690 1.98 -45.26 -2.62
CA GLY A 690 0.59 -45.27 -3.10
C GLY A 690 -0.44 -45.77 -2.10
N GLU A 691 -0.17 -46.84 -1.35
CA GLU A 691 -1.09 -47.32 -0.32
C GLU A 691 -0.79 -46.66 1.04
N PHE A 692 -1.40 -45.50 1.26
CA PHE A 692 -1.54 -44.92 2.60
C PHE A 692 -2.55 -45.76 3.41
N ALA A 693 -2.12 -46.93 3.89
CA ALA A 693 -2.84 -47.63 4.94
C ALA A 693 -2.79 -46.77 6.22
N ARG A 694 -3.88 -46.01 6.42
CA ARG A 694 -4.43 -45.42 7.65
C ARG A 694 -3.48 -45.38 8.85
N VAL A 695 -2.76 -44.27 9.00
CA VAL A 695 -2.21 -43.86 10.30
C VAL A 695 -2.41 -42.35 10.45
N GLY A 696 -3.47 -41.95 11.16
CA GLY A 696 -3.88 -40.56 11.41
C GLY A 696 -5.28 -40.23 10.88
N GLU A 697 -6.06 -39.47 11.65
CA GLU A 697 -7.33 -38.89 11.20
C GLU A 697 -7.03 -37.71 10.26
N ARG A 698 -7.50 -37.79 9.01
CA ARG A 698 -7.43 -36.67 8.08
C ARG A 698 -8.52 -35.67 8.44
N GLY A 699 -8.19 -34.39 8.45
CA GLY A 699 -9.19 -33.33 8.52
C GLY A 699 -10.13 -33.40 7.32
N SER A 700 -11.33 -32.85 7.47
CA SER A 700 -12.33 -32.78 6.39
C SER A 700 -12.45 -31.34 5.88
N PRO A 701 -12.40 -31.11 4.56
CA PRO A 701 -12.51 -29.77 3.99
C PRO A 701 -13.89 -29.17 4.23
N GLY A 702 -14.03 -27.85 4.04
CA GLY A 702 -15.34 -27.19 4.14
C GLY A 702 -16.33 -27.74 3.10
N LEU A 703 -15.86 -27.95 1.87
CA LEU A 703 -16.67 -28.42 0.74
C LEU A 703 -15.94 -29.53 -0.04
N ALA A 704 -16.66 -30.59 -0.43
CA ALA A 704 -16.10 -31.63 -1.30
C ALA A 704 -17.05 -32.16 -2.37
N ALA A 705 -16.48 -32.44 -3.54
CA ALA A 705 -17.11 -33.13 -4.66
C ALA A 705 -16.51 -34.54 -4.80
N GLY A 706 -17.35 -35.58 -4.80
CA GLY A 706 -16.91 -36.97 -4.94
C GLY A 706 -17.82 -37.79 -5.85
N GLU A 707 -17.34 -38.94 -6.35
CA GLU A 707 -18.15 -39.92 -7.11
C GLU A 707 -19.04 -39.30 -8.21
N GLY A 708 -18.50 -38.38 -9.02
CA GLY A 708 -19.23 -37.74 -10.11
C GLY A 708 -19.96 -36.44 -9.74
N GLY A 709 -19.84 -35.96 -8.50
CA GLY A 709 -20.44 -34.70 -8.06
C GLY A 709 -19.84 -33.46 -8.73
N VAL A 710 -20.67 -32.44 -8.93
CA VAL A 710 -20.33 -31.17 -9.58
C VAL A 710 -20.57 -30.01 -8.60
N VAL A 711 -19.56 -29.18 -8.38
CA VAL A 711 -19.61 -28.06 -7.44
C VAL A 711 -19.22 -26.76 -8.12
N ILE A 712 -20.08 -25.75 -8.04
CA ILE A 712 -19.81 -24.42 -8.59
C ILE A 712 -19.85 -23.42 -7.44
N VAL A 713 -18.78 -22.65 -7.26
CA VAL A 713 -18.67 -21.67 -6.18
C VAL A 713 -18.33 -20.30 -6.77
N ARG A 714 -19.10 -19.28 -6.41
CA ARG A 714 -18.88 -17.90 -6.88
C ARG A 714 -18.92 -16.90 -5.73
N ASP A 715 -18.05 -15.90 -5.80
CA ASP A 715 -18.01 -14.75 -4.87
C ASP A 715 -18.06 -15.16 -3.38
N SER A 716 -17.49 -16.31 -3.03
CA SER A 716 -17.64 -16.93 -1.70
C SER A 716 -16.33 -16.91 -0.92
N HIS A 717 -16.41 -16.99 0.40
CA HIS A 717 -15.28 -16.88 1.31
C HIS A 717 -15.10 -18.14 2.16
N PHE A 718 -13.99 -18.86 1.94
CA PHE A 718 -13.55 -19.96 2.78
C PHE A 718 -12.54 -19.42 3.79
N ASN A 719 -12.88 -19.48 5.08
CA ASN A 719 -12.04 -18.97 6.15
C ASN A 719 -11.93 -19.99 7.29
N ARG A 720 -10.71 -20.36 7.68
CA ARG A 720 -10.46 -21.31 8.79
C ARG A 720 -11.16 -22.66 8.62
N CYS A 721 -11.32 -23.13 7.39
CA CYS A 721 -11.80 -24.48 7.15
C CYS A 721 -10.77 -25.52 7.66
N GLY A 722 -11.25 -26.58 8.31
CA GLY A 722 -10.42 -27.57 9.01
C GLY A 722 -9.48 -28.34 8.08
N GLY A 723 -10.01 -29.21 7.24
CA GLY A 723 -9.26 -30.03 6.28
C GLY A 723 -9.04 -29.39 4.90
N GLY A 724 -9.09 -28.05 4.82
CA GLY A 724 -8.96 -27.30 3.57
C GLY A 724 -10.26 -26.64 3.11
N GLY A 725 -10.18 -25.76 2.10
CA GLY A 725 -11.33 -25.03 1.57
C GLY A 725 -12.23 -25.91 0.72
N MET A 726 -11.70 -26.41 -0.41
CA MET A 726 -12.45 -27.25 -1.35
C MET A 726 -11.65 -28.46 -1.85
N LEU A 727 -12.30 -29.63 -1.92
CA LEU A 727 -11.72 -30.89 -2.44
C LEU A 727 -12.55 -31.46 -3.60
N VAL A 728 -11.91 -31.81 -4.71
CA VAL A 728 -12.52 -32.57 -5.82
C VAL A 728 -11.84 -33.93 -5.94
N ASP A 729 -12.55 -35.00 -5.62
CA ASP A 729 -12.00 -36.35 -5.55
C ASP A 729 -12.73 -37.34 -6.47
N GLY A 730 -11.97 -38.10 -7.26
CA GLY A 730 -12.49 -39.20 -8.07
C GLY A 730 -12.87 -38.83 -9.52
N ARG A 731 -12.73 -39.81 -10.41
CA ARG A 731 -13.03 -39.66 -11.85
C ARG A 731 -14.50 -39.28 -12.09
N GLY A 732 -14.71 -38.20 -12.83
CA GLY A 732 -16.05 -37.68 -13.16
C GLY A 732 -16.54 -36.58 -12.21
N SER A 733 -15.86 -36.35 -11.08
CA SER A 733 -16.15 -35.22 -10.20
C SER A 733 -15.60 -33.92 -10.79
N PHE A 734 -16.36 -32.82 -10.69
CA PHE A 734 -15.98 -31.51 -11.24
C PHE A 734 -16.18 -30.38 -10.23
N GLY A 735 -15.26 -29.41 -10.21
CA GLY A 735 -15.37 -28.18 -9.46
C GLY A 735 -15.15 -26.95 -10.34
N GLU A 736 -15.85 -25.85 -10.04
CA GLU A 736 -15.60 -24.52 -10.60
C GLU A 736 -15.61 -23.51 -9.46
N MET A 737 -14.59 -22.66 -9.38
CA MET A 737 -14.52 -21.51 -8.47
C MET A 737 -14.29 -20.24 -9.27
N ASP A 738 -15.08 -19.20 -9.02
CA ASP A 738 -14.90 -17.87 -9.61
C ASP A 738 -15.02 -16.76 -8.56
N GLY A 739 -14.10 -15.80 -8.52
CA GLY A 739 -14.19 -14.64 -7.63
C GLY A 739 -14.15 -14.96 -6.12
N CYS A 740 -13.66 -16.14 -5.73
CA CYS A 740 -13.70 -16.60 -4.33
C CYS A 740 -12.43 -16.21 -3.55
N ILE A 741 -12.56 -16.05 -2.23
CA ILE A 741 -11.42 -15.89 -1.31
C ILE A 741 -11.27 -17.18 -0.51
N VAL A 742 -10.08 -17.78 -0.53
CA VAL A 742 -9.75 -18.98 0.26
C VAL A 742 -8.56 -18.64 1.15
N GLU A 743 -8.82 -18.43 2.43
CA GLU A 743 -7.78 -18.01 3.37
C GLU A 743 -7.80 -18.69 4.74
N SER A 744 -6.62 -18.74 5.36
CA SER A 744 -6.45 -19.26 6.72
C SER A 744 -6.97 -20.69 6.93
N CYS A 745 -7.13 -21.48 5.86
CA CYS A 745 -7.45 -22.91 5.97
C CYS A 745 -6.26 -23.65 6.59
N ARG A 746 -6.55 -24.60 7.49
CA ARG A 746 -5.50 -25.30 8.24
C ARG A 746 -4.74 -26.34 7.41
N GLN A 747 -5.27 -26.70 6.23
CA GLN A 747 -4.61 -27.58 5.25
C GLN A 747 -4.54 -26.89 3.87
N ASP A 748 -4.56 -27.67 2.78
CA ASP A 748 -4.59 -27.16 1.42
C ASP A 748 -5.83 -26.28 1.19
N GLY A 749 -5.64 -25.10 0.61
CA GLY A 749 -6.77 -24.20 0.31
C GLY A 749 -7.74 -24.87 -0.66
N ILE A 750 -7.22 -25.47 -1.73
CA ILE A 750 -7.98 -26.21 -2.72
C ILE A 750 -7.20 -27.45 -3.15
N GLU A 751 -7.89 -28.57 -3.36
CA GLU A 751 -7.26 -29.85 -3.66
C GLU A 751 -8.04 -30.67 -4.71
N VAL A 752 -7.33 -31.40 -5.58
CA VAL A 752 -7.89 -32.34 -6.56
C VAL A 752 -7.19 -33.70 -6.44
N ARG A 753 -7.94 -34.81 -6.44
CA ARG A 753 -7.41 -36.17 -6.32
C ARG A 753 -8.12 -37.17 -7.23
N ASN A 754 -7.46 -38.31 -7.46
CA ASN A 754 -8.01 -39.52 -8.10
C ASN A 754 -8.77 -39.29 -9.44
N GLY A 755 -8.33 -38.31 -10.23
CA GLY A 755 -8.90 -38.01 -11.55
C GLY A 755 -10.11 -37.06 -11.55
N GLY A 756 -10.33 -36.31 -10.47
CA GLY A 756 -11.24 -35.16 -10.45
C GLY A 756 -10.77 -34.01 -11.34
N SER A 757 -11.65 -33.05 -11.64
CA SER A 757 -11.34 -31.87 -12.46
C SER A 757 -11.80 -30.59 -11.78
N LEU A 758 -10.99 -29.54 -11.83
CA LEU A 758 -11.29 -28.26 -11.16
C LEU A 758 -10.87 -27.08 -12.04
N ILE A 759 -11.74 -26.08 -12.17
CA ILE A 759 -11.48 -24.78 -12.79
C ILE A 759 -11.50 -23.70 -11.70
N VAL A 760 -10.49 -22.83 -11.68
CA VAL A 760 -10.39 -21.71 -10.74
C VAL A 760 -10.11 -20.42 -11.51
N ASN A 761 -11.02 -19.45 -11.40
CA ASN A 761 -10.95 -18.15 -12.06
C ASN A 761 -11.03 -17.02 -11.01
N ASN A 762 -10.22 -15.96 -11.15
CA ASN A 762 -10.30 -14.75 -10.32
C ASN A 762 -10.34 -14.96 -8.79
N CYS A 763 -9.82 -16.09 -8.27
CA CYS A 763 -9.84 -16.39 -6.84
C CYS A 763 -8.56 -15.91 -6.13
N ASP A 764 -8.70 -15.41 -4.91
CA ASP A 764 -7.59 -15.05 -4.02
C ASP A 764 -7.34 -16.18 -3.00
N ILE A 765 -6.25 -16.91 -3.18
CA ILE A 765 -5.86 -18.04 -2.32
C ILE A 765 -4.64 -17.62 -1.50
N LYS A 766 -4.82 -17.33 -0.21
CA LYS A 766 -3.77 -16.75 0.63
C LYS A 766 -3.75 -17.33 2.04
N ASN A 767 -2.59 -17.32 2.69
CA ASN A 767 -2.46 -17.70 4.10
C ASN A 767 -2.96 -19.12 4.46
N ASN A 768 -3.07 -20.03 3.49
CA ASN A 768 -3.35 -21.46 3.73
C ASN A 768 -2.04 -22.22 3.98
N HIS A 769 -2.10 -23.30 4.76
CA HIS A 769 -0.89 -24.03 5.19
C HIS A 769 -0.07 -24.63 4.04
N ASN A 770 -0.72 -25.05 2.95
CA ASN A 770 -0.09 -25.48 1.71
C ASN A 770 -0.81 -24.82 0.51
N ARG A 771 -0.06 -24.30 -0.46
CA ARG A 771 -0.57 -23.34 -1.44
C ARG A 771 -1.17 -23.93 -2.72
N ILE A 772 -0.97 -25.20 -3.04
CA ILE A 772 -1.58 -26.00 -4.14
C ILE A 772 -0.78 -27.31 -4.18
N ILE A 773 -1.42 -28.48 -4.11
CA ILE A 773 -0.81 -29.77 -4.48
C ILE A 773 -1.60 -30.29 -5.69
N GLY A 774 -0.91 -30.38 -6.83
CA GLY A 774 -1.48 -30.81 -8.11
C GLY A 774 -1.51 -32.33 -8.29
#